data_AF-Q5DQR4-F1
#
_entry.id   AF-Q5DQR4-F1
#
_cell.length_a   1.000
_cell.length_b   1.000
_cell.length_c   1.000
_cell.angle_alpha   90.00
_cell.angle_beta   90.00
_cell.angle_gamma   90.00
#
_symmetry.space_group_name_H-M   'P 1'
#
loop_
_entity.id
_entity.type
_entity.pdbx_description
1 polymer ?
#
loop_
_entity_poly.entity_id
_entity_poly.type
_entity_poly.pdbx_seq_one_letter_code
_entity_poly.pdbx_strand_id
1 'polypeptide(L)'
;MKKFNFRKVLDGLTASSPGSGSSSGSNSGGAGSGSVHPGGTAGLPREEIQESLTSDYFQICKTVRHGFPYQPTALAFDPVQKILAIGTRTGAIRILGRPGVDCYCQHESGAAVLQLQFLINEGALVSASSDDTLHLWNLRQKRPAILHSLKFNRERITYCHLPFQSKWLYVGTERGNTHIVNIESFILSGYVIMWNKAIELSTKTHPGPVVHLSDSPRDEGKLLIGYENGTVVFWDLKSKRAELRVYYDEAIHSIDWHHEGKQFMCSHSDGSLTLWNLKSPSRPFQTTVPHGKSQREGRKSESCKPILKVEYKTCRNSEPFIIFSGGLSYDKACRRPSLTIMHGKAITVLEMDHPIVEFLTLCETPYPNEFQEPYAVAVLLEKDLIVVDLTQTNFPIFENPYPMDIHESPVTCTAYFADCPPDLILVLYSIGVKHKKQGYSNKEWPVSGGAWNLGAQTYPEIIITGHADGTIKFWDASAMTLQMLYKLKTSKVFEKQKAGEGKQTCELVEEDPFAVQMIYWCPESRIFCVSGVSAYVIIYKFSRHEVTTEIVSLEVRLQCDVEDIITPEPETSPPFPDLSSQLPPSRSLSGSTNTVSSEGVTKDSIPCLSVKTRPVRMPPGYQADLVIQLVWVDGEPPQQITSLSISSAYGIVAFGNCTGLVVVDFIQKTVLLSMGTIDLYRSSDLYQRQPRSPRKNRQFIADNFCMRGLSNFYPDLTKRIRTSYQSLTELNDSPVPLELERCKSPTSDHVNGHCTSPTSQSCSSGKRLSSADVSKVNRWGPGRPPFRKAQSAACMEISLPVTTEETRENSYNRSRSSSISSIDKDSKEAITALYFMESFARKNDSTVSPCLFVGTSLGMVVLISLNLPSSDEQRFTEPVVVLPSGTFLSLKGAVLTFSCMDRTGSLMQPPYEVWRDPNNTDENEKTWKRKLVMNYSSSSQEMGDHQYTIICSEKQAKVFSLPSQTCLYVHNITETSFILQADVVVMCNSACLACFCANGHIMIMSLPSLRPMLDVNYLPLTDMRIARTFCFTNEGQALYLVSPTEIQRLTYSQEMCDNIQDMLGDLFTPIETPEAQNRGFLKGLFGGSGQTFDREELFGEASAGKASRSLAQHIPGPGSIEGMKGAAGGVMGELTRARIALDERGQRLGELEEKTAGMMTSAEAFSKHAHELMLKYKDKKWYQF
;
A
#
# COMPACT_ATOMS: atom_id res chain seq x y z
N MET A 1 -16.22 27.85 -24.21
CA MET A 1 -16.88 26.82 -25.07
C MET A 1 -18.20 26.43 -24.42
N LYS A 2 -19.29 26.32 -25.18
CA LYS A 2 -20.62 25.98 -24.64
C LYS A 2 -20.56 24.63 -23.91
N LYS A 3 -21.02 24.59 -22.65
CA LYS A 3 -21.17 23.38 -21.83
C LYS A 3 -21.97 22.32 -22.61
N PHE A 4 -21.32 21.26 -23.06
CA PHE A 4 -21.99 20.08 -23.59
C PHE A 4 -22.69 19.37 -22.43
N ASN A 5 -24.02 19.30 -22.49
CA ASN A 5 -24.86 18.73 -21.43
C ASN A 5 -25.04 17.24 -21.71
N PHE A 6 -24.23 16.40 -21.05
CA PHE A 6 -24.16 14.94 -21.24
C PHE A 6 -25.48 14.20 -21.02
N ARG A 7 -26.45 14.79 -20.31
CA ARG A 7 -27.72 14.15 -19.95
C ARG A 7 -28.51 13.65 -21.16
N LYS A 8 -28.51 14.38 -22.29
CA LYS A 8 -29.29 14.00 -23.49
C LYS A 8 -28.68 12.87 -24.32
N VAL A 9 -27.39 12.58 -24.19
CA VAL A 9 -26.74 11.50 -24.96
C VAL A 9 -27.02 10.14 -24.32
N LEU A 10 -27.05 10.08 -22.99
CA LEU A 10 -27.41 8.87 -22.23
C LEU A 10 -28.88 8.48 -22.41
N ASP A 11 -29.80 9.45 -22.42
CA ASP A 11 -31.22 9.19 -22.70
C ASP A 11 -31.45 8.72 -24.15
N GLY A 12 -30.60 9.12 -25.10
CA GLY A 12 -30.67 8.70 -26.50
C GLY A 12 -30.15 7.29 -26.76
N LEU A 13 -29.28 6.75 -25.90
CA LEU A 13 -28.70 5.41 -26.03
C LEU A 13 -29.53 4.32 -25.33
N THR A 14 -30.48 4.70 -24.48
CA THR A 14 -31.32 3.75 -23.73
C THR A 14 -32.65 3.41 -24.43
N ALA A 15 -32.99 4.09 -25.53
CA ALA A 15 -34.19 3.80 -26.32
C ALA A 15 -33.88 2.97 -27.59
N SER A 16 -33.39 1.74 -27.42
CA SER A 16 -33.52 0.72 -28.48
C SER A 16 -34.75 -0.15 -28.18
N SER A 17 -35.91 0.27 -28.70
CA SER A 17 -37.08 -0.60 -28.75
C SER A 17 -36.76 -1.87 -29.57
N PRO A 18 -37.25 -3.06 -29.18
CA PRO A 18 -36.93 -4.30 -29.87
C PRO A 18 -37.53 -4.28 -31.28
N GLY A 19 -36.67 -4.18 -32.28
CA GLY A 19 -37.07 -4.32 -33.68
C GLY A 19 -37.66 -5.70 -33.95
N SER A 20 -38.96 -5.70 -34.25
CA SER A 20 -39.71 -6.75 -34.92
C SER A 20 -38.96 -7.27 -36.16
N GLY A 21 -38.58 -8.56 -36.15
CA GLY A 21 -37.85 -9.21 -37.24
C GLY A 21 -38.38 -10.61 -37.53
N SER A 22 -39.48 -10.67 -38.29
CA SER A 22 -39.84 -11.69 -39.27
C SER A 22 -39.48 -13.16 -38.97
N SER A 23 -40.45 -13.90 -38.42
CA SER A 23 -40.51 -15.36 -38.52
C SER A 23 -40.95 -15.77 -39.92
N SER A 24 -40.04 -16.44 -40.63
CA SER A 24 -40.29 -17.13 -41.89
C SER A 24 -41.25 -18.30 -41.65
N GLY A 25 -42.38 -18.28 -42.37
CA GLY A 25 -43.31 -19.39 -42.41
C GLY A 25 -42.75 -20.61 -43.13
N SER A 26 -43.13 -21.77 -42.64
CA SER A 26 -43.18 -23.00 -43.43
C SER A 26 -44.32 -23.85 -42.91
N ASN A 27 -45.29 -24.04 -43.80
CA ASN A 27 -46.48 -24.87 -43.73
C ASN A 27 -46.21 -26.29 -43.22
N SER A 28 -47.07 -26.76 -42.33
CA SER A 28 -47.65 -28.10 -42.44
C SER A 28 -49.04 -28.09 -41.81
N GLY A 29 -50.04 -28.37 -42.64
CA GLY A 29 -51.44 -28.46 -42.24
C GLY A 29 -51.74 -29.78 -41.53
N GLY A 30 -52.64 -29.71 -40.55
CA GLY A 30 -53.23 -30.85 -39.87
C GLY A 30 -54.50 -30.38 -39.18
N ALA A 31 -55.61 -31.04 -39.49
CA ALA A 31 -56.97 -30.59 -39.30
C ALA A 31 -57.44 -30.51 -37.84
N GLY A 32 -58.22 -29.45 -37.55
CA GLY A 32 -59.54 -29.50 -36.91
C GLY A 32 -59.71 -30.21 -35.57
N SER A 33 -59.79 -29.44 -34.50
CA SER A 33 -60.82 -29.61 -33.46
C SER A 33 -61.03 -28.28 -32.72
N GLY A 34 -62.30 -28.01 -32.39
CA GLY A 34 -62.85 -26.71 -32.09
C GLY A 34 -62.47 -26.08 -30.75
N SER A 35 -62.77 -24.80 -30.73
CA SER A 35 -62.59 -23.77 -29.71
C SER A 35 -63.05 -24.12 -28.29
N VAL A 36 -62.22 -23.76 -27.31
CA VAL A 36 -62.66 -23.01 -26.12
C VAL A 36 -61.59 -21.95 -25.83
N HIS A 37 -61.93 -20.69 -26.06
CA HIS A 37 -61.18 -19.53 -25.54
C HIS A 37 -61.54 -19.32 -24.07
N PRO A 38 -60.58 -19.21 -23.14
CA PRO A 38 -60.72 -18.35 -21.99
C PRO A 38 -60.02 -17.01 -22.28
N GLY A 39 -60.74 -15.92 -22.02
CA GLY A 39 -60.27 -14.56 -22.25
C GLY A 39 -58.96 -14.27 -21.52
N GLY A 40 -58.05 -13.60 -22.25
CA GLY A 40 -56.82 -13.07 -21.68
C GLY A 40 -57.13 -12.01 -20.64
N THR A 41 -56.94 -12.35 -19.37
CA THR A 41 -56.66 -11.37 -18.33
C THR A 41 -55.36 -10.68 -18.71
N ALA A 42 -55.45 -9.38 -19.05
CA ALA A 42 -54.30 -8.49 -19.11
C ALA A 42 -53.44 -8.72 -17.87
N GLY A 43 -52.18 -9.09 -18.07
CA GLY A 43 -51.25 -9.41 -16.99
C GLY A 43 -51.22 -8.28 -15.97
N LEU A 44 -51.47 -8.61 -14.71
CA LEU A 44 -51.22 -7.71 -13.59
C LEU A 44 -49.78 -7.20 -13.69
N PRO A 45 -49.54 -5.89 -13.49
CA PRO A 45 -48.17 -5.38 -13.43
C PRO A 45 -47.44 -6.11 -12.31
N ARG A 46 -46.34 -6.79 -12.62
CA ARG A 46 -45.40 -7.27 -11.59
C ARG A 46 -45.08 -6.06 -10.70
N GLU A 47 -45.22 -6.19 -9.38
CA GLU A 47 -44.70 -5.19 -8.45
C GLU A 47 -43.20 -5.05 -8.70
N GLU A 48 -42.78 -3.95 -9.34
CA GLU A 48 -41.37 -3.65 -9.54
C GLU A 48 -40.77 -3.28 -8.17
N ILE A 49 -39.67 -3.94 -7.79
CA ILE A 49 -38.90 -3.56 -6.60
C ILE A 49 -38.54 -2.09 -6.72
N GLN A 50 -38.90 -1.31 -5.70
CA GLN A 50 -38.58 0.11 -5.67
C GLN A 50 -37.08 0.32 -5.40
N GLU A 51 -36.35 0.84 -6.38
CA GLU A 51 -34.95 1.23 -6.22
C GLU A 51 -34.85 2.63 -5.61
N SER A 52 -34.30 2.74 -4.41
CA SER A 52 -34.12 4.01 -3.69
C SER A 52 -32.87 4.79 -4.14
N LEU A 53 -31.82 4.08 -4.55
CA LEU A 53 -30.53 4.66 -4.92
C LEU A 53 -30.62 5.37 -6.27
N THR A 54 -30.06 6.58 -6.32
CA THR A 54 -29.94 7.40 -7.52
C THR A 54 -28.49 7.85 -7.71
N SER A 55 -28.16 8.42 -8.87
CA SER A 55 -26.80 8.92 -9.15
C SER A 55 -26.29 9.95 -8.14
N ASP A 56 -27.19 10.68 -7.48
CA ASP A 56 -26.85 11.76 -6.56
C ASP A 56 -26.29 11.25 -5.22
N TYR A 57 -26.40 9.93 -4.95
CA TYR A 57 -25.79 9.29 -3.79
C TYR A 57 -24.31 8.95 -4.00
N PHE A 58 -23.78 9.11 -5.22
CA PHE A 58 -22.46 8.61 -5.59
C PHE A 58 -21.51 9.72 -6.00
N GLN A 59 -20.40 9.83 -5.28
CA GLN A 59 -19.26 10.65 -5.66
C GLN A 59 -17.98 9.96 -5.22
N ILE A 60 -17.03 9.81 -6.14
CA ILE A 60 -15.75 9.19 -5.84
C ILE A 60 -14.72 10.19 -5.34
N CYS A 61 -14.15 9.95 -4.17
CA CYS A 61 -13.05 10.72 -3.63
C CYS A 61 -12.07 9.84 -2.82
N LYS A 62 -10.78 10.19 -2.87
CA LYS A 62 -9.76 9.57 -1.99
C LYS A 62 -9.95 10.09 -0.56
N THR A 63 -9.88 9.18 0.41
CA THR A 63 -10.03 9.51 1.84
C THR A 63 -8.69 9.68 2.51
N VAL A 64 -8.11 8.61 3.04
CA VAL A 64 -6.84 8.59 3.77
C VAL A 64 -5.84 7.63 3.15
N ARG A 65 -4.56 7.88 3.43
CA ARG A 65 -3.45 7.02 3.02
C ARG A 65 -2.74 6.52 4.26
N HIS A 66 -2.58 5.20 4.36
CA HIS A 66 -1.88 4.55 5.45
C HIS A 66 -0.57 3.93 4.98
N GLY A 67 0.34 3.67 5.92
CA GLY A 67 1.63 3.08 5.65
C GLY A 67 2.74 4.10 5.43
N PHE A 68 3.94 3.57 5.18
CA PHE A 68 5.17 4.34 5.07
C PHE A 68 5.29 5.02 3.69
N PRO A 69 5.58 6.34 3.61
CA PRO A 69 5.71 7.05 2.34
C PRO A 69 6.68 6.35 1.38
N TYR A 70 6.21 5.97 0.19
CA TYR A 70 7.03 5.18 -0.73
C TYR A 70 8.15 5.99 -1.37
N GLN A 71 9.39 5.51 -1.24
CA GLN A 71 10.61 6.17 -1.74
C GLN A 71 10.77 7.60 -1.21
N PRO A 72 10.94 7.76 0.11
CA PRO A 72 11.07 9.07 0.71
C PRO A 72 12.41 9.72 0.30
N THR A 73 12.44 11.05 0.29
CA THR A 73 13.57 11.85 -0.21
C THR A 73 13.90 13.08 0.63
N ALA A 74 12.96 13.57 1.45
CA ALA A 74 13.16 14.77 2.26
C ALA A 74 12.38 14.69 3.58
N LEU A 75 12.90 15.35 4.61
CA LEU A 75 12.32 15.42 5.95
C LEU A 75 12.34 16.87 6.48
N ALA A 76 11.25 17.34 7.08
CA ALA A 76 11.21 18.62 7.78
C ALA A 76 10.36 18.53 9.06
N PHE A 77 10.64 19.39 10.02
CA PHE A 77 9.93 19.43 11.31
C PHE A 77 9.63 20.87 11.71
N ASP A 78 8.40 21.10 12.19
CA ASP A 78 8.04 22.34 12.88
C ASP A 78 8.14 22.10 14.40
N PRO A 79 9.11 22.71 15.11
CA PRO A 79 9.31 22.47 16.54
C PRO A 79 8.23 23.08 17.43
N VAL A 80 7.48 24.09 16.94
CA VAL A 80 6.41 24.73 17.71
C VAL A 80 5.11 23.97 17.52
N GLN A 81 4.76 23.67 16.27
CA GLN A 81 3.57 22.88 15.95
C GLN A 81 3.74 21.40 16.28
N LYS A 82 4.98 20.90 16.39
CA LYS A 82 5.34 19.49 16.58
C LYS A 82 4.78 18.56 15.49
N ILE A 83 4.83 19.03 14.25
CA ILE A 83 4.45 18.26 13.04
C ILE A 83 5.68 17.97 12.18
N LEU A 84 5.68 16.82 11.51
CA LEU A 84 6.77 16.30 10.68
C LEU A 84 6.28 16.12 9.24
N ALA A 85 7.02 16.60 8.25
CA ALA A 85 6.72 16.38 6.84
C ALA A 85 7.76 15.48 6.17
N ILE A 86 7.30 14.53 5.36
CA ILE A 86 8.13 13.61 4.57
C ILE A 86 7.78 13.81 3.10
N GLY A 87 8.77 14.18 2.29
CA GLY A 87 8.66 14.26 0.83
C GLY A 87 9.11 12.97 0.16
N THR A 88 8.60 12.68 -1.04
CA THR A 88 8.94 11.45 -1.79
C THR A 88 9.41 11.71 -3.21
N ARG A 89 9.99 10.67 -3.83
CA ARG A 89 10.39 10.64 -5.24
C ARG A 89 9.22 10.82 -6.22
N THR A 90 8.00 10.54 -5.79
CA THR A 90 6.78 10.67 -6.60
C THR A 90 6.10 12.03 -6.42
N GLY A 91 6.75 12.97 -5.74
CA GLY A 91 6.20 14.30 -5.44
C GLY A 91 5.14 14.29 -4.35
N ALA A 92 4.98 13.18 -3.63
CA ALA A 92 4.07 13.13 -2.49
C ALA A 92 4.73 13.78 -1.26
N ILE A 93 3.88 14.36 -0.42
CA ILE A 93 4.24 14.90 0.90
C ILE A 93 3.27 14.30 1.91
N ARG A 94 3.81 13.65 2.95
CA ARG A 94 3.07 13.14 4.10
C ARG A 94 3.39 13.98 5.33
N ILE A 95 2.36 14.54 5.97
CA ILE A 95 2.50 15.40 7.15
C ILE A 95 1.89 14.65 8.35
N LEU A 96 2.72 14.41 9.35
CA LEU A 96 2.42 13.62 10.54
C LEU A 96 2.39 14.52 11.78
N GLY A 97 1.40 14.33 12.63
CA GLY A 97 1.27 14.97 13.94
C GLY A 97 1.14 13.94 15.05
N ARG A 98 0.28 14.21 16.03
CA ARG A 98 -0.19 13.21 16.99
C ARG A 98 -0.97 12.07 16.29
N PRO A 99 -1.14 10.90 16.93
CA PRO A 99 -2.00 9.84 16.38
C PRO A 99 -3.37 10.37 15.94
N GLY A 100 -3.77 10.06 14.70
CA GLY A 100 -4.98 10.62 14.05
C GLY A 100 -4.71 11.82 13.13
N VAL A 101 -3.55 12.48 13.26
CA VAL A 101 -3.12 13.58 12.37
C VAL A 101 -2.13 13.04 11.35
N ASP A 102 -2.65 12.55 10.22
CA ASP A 102 -1.88 12.02 9.10
C ASP A 102 -2.47 12.54 7.79
N CYS A 103 -1.74 13.42 7.11
CA CYS A 103 -2.23 14.05 5.88
C CYS A 103 -1.33 13.76 4.69
N TYR A 104 -1.96 13.44 3.56
CA TYR A 104 -1.30 13.21 2.28
C TYR A 104 -1.65 14.32 1.28
N CYS A 105 -0.62 14.85 0.62
CA CYS A 105 -0.76 15.70 -0.56
C CYS A 105 0.31 15.36 -1.60
N GLN A 106 0.18 15.86 -2.83
CA GLN A 106 1.10 15.52 -3.91
C GLN A 106 1.22 16.67 -4.93
N HIS A 107 2.42 16.91 -5.45
CA HIS A 107 2.64 17.78 -6.60
C HIS A 107 1.94 17.21 -7.85
N GLU A 108 1.23 18.04 -8.60
CA GLU A 108 0.60 17.63 -9.86
C GLU A 108 1.61 17.11 -10.89
N SER A 109 2.84 17.64 -10.90
CA SER A 109 3.90 17.18 -11.80
C SER A 109 4.45 15.79 -11.45
N GLY A 110 4.19 15.29 -10.24
CA GLY A 110 4.81 14.07 -9.71
C GLY A 110 6.33 14.17 -9.52
N ALA A 111 6.91 15.37 -9.60
CA ALA A 111 8.34 15.59 -9.46
C ALA A 111 8.83 15.32 -8.03
N ALA A 112 9.99 14.68 -7.90
CA ALA A 112 10.55 14.29 -6.61
C ALA A 112 10.76 15.50 -5.70
N VAL A 113 10.39 15.37 -4.43
CA VAL A 113 10.63 16.40 -3.41
C VAL A 113 12.10 16.34 -2.99
N LEU A 114 12.87 17.39 -3.25
CA LEU A 114 14.29 17.48 -2.90
C LEU A 114 14.53 18.05 -1.51
N GLN A 115 13.72 19.02 -1.08
CA GLN A 115 13.83 19.63 0.24
C GLN A 115 12.49 20.16 0.72
N LEU A 116 12.29 20.17 2.03
CA LEU A 116 11.12 20.69 2.72
C LEU A 116 11.56 21.71 3.78
N GLN A 117 10.83 22.81 3.91
CA GLN A 117 11.09 23.86 4.92
C GLN A 117 9.76 24.40 5.44
N PHE A 118 9.46 24.21 6.73
CA PHE A 118 8.28 24.80 7.34
C PHE A 118 8.48 26.31 7.54
N LEU A 119 7.42 27.09 7.32
CA LEU A 119 7.31 28.42 7.94
C LEU A 119 6.86 28.15 9.38
N ILE A 120 7.84 28.09 10.29
CA ILE A 120 7.65 27.62 11.66
C ILE A 120 6.51 28.36 12.36
N ASN A 121 5.52 27.63 12.86
CA ASN A 121 4.32 28.14 13.51
C ASN A 121 3.41 29.04 12.65
N GLU A 122 3.59 29.06 11.32
CA GLU A 122 2.77 29.89 10.42
C GLU A 122 1.75 29.09 9.60
N GLY A 123 1.71 27.77 9.76
CA GLY A 123 0.79 26.90 9.05
C GLY A 123 1.07 26.86 7.55
N ALA A 124 2.34 26.89 7.17
CA ALA A 124 2.76 26.82 5.78
C ALA A 124 4.06 26.02 5.62
N LEU A 125 4.28 25.49 4.43
CA LEU A 125 5.42 24.64 4.08
C LEU A 125 5.93 25.01 2.69
N VAL A 126 7.25 25.10 2.51
CA VAL A 126 7.90 25.22 1.21
C VAL A 126 8.45 23.86 0.81
N SER A 127 8.17 23.43 -0.42
CA SER A 127 8.82 22.29 -1.06
C SER A 127 9.66 22.74 -2.26
N ALA A 128 10.84 22.14 -2.42
CA ALA A 128 11.66 22.25 -3.62
C ALA A 128 11.60 20.93 -4.39
N SER A 129 11.31 20.99 -5.68
CA SER A 129 11.05 19.81 -6.53
C SER A 129 12.19 19.56 -7.54
N SER A 130 12.32 18.33 -8.03
CA SER A 130 13.33 17.94 -9.02
C SER A 130 13.13 18.51 -10.43
N ASP A 131 11.98 19.14 -10.67
CA ASP A 131 11.68 19.93 -11.87
C ASP A 131 12.02 21.42 -11.71
N ASP A 132 12.81 21.73 -10.68
CA ASP A 132 13.30 23.07 -10.32
C ASP A 132 12.18 24.05 -9.93
N THR A 133 11.07 23.52 -9.41
CA THR A 133 9.94 24.32 -8.91
C THR A 133 9.96 24.39 -7.39
N LEU A 134 9.79 25.60 -6.85
CA LEU A 134 9.42 25.82 -5.45
C LEU A 134 7.90 25.89 -5.34
N HIS A 135 7.30 25.26 -4.32
CA HIS A 135 5.88 25.39 -4.00
C HIS A 135 5.67 25.87 -2.57
N LEU A 136 4.75 26.80 -2.38
CA LEU A 136 4.27 27.24 -1.07
C LEU A 136 2.91 26.59 -0.77
N TRP A 137 2.86 25.82 0.31
CA TRP A 137 1.67 25.10 0.78
C TRP A 137 1.04 25.81 1.96
N ASN A 138 -0.29 25.91 1.95
CA ASN A 138 -1.09 26.32 3.10
C ASN A 138 -1.56 25.07 3.86
N LEU A 139 -1.24 25.01 5.16
CA LEU A 139 -1.57 23.91 6.08
C LEU A 139 -2.62 24.30 7.13
N ARG A 140 -3.15 25.52 7.09
CA ARG A 140 -4.21 25.98 8.03
C ARG A 140 -5.57 25.35 7.79
N GLN A 141 -5.72 24.68 6.66
CA GLN A 141 -6.87 23.88 6.29
C GLN A 141 -6.48 22.41 6.37
N LYS A 142 -7.44 21.53 6.67
CA LYS A 142 -7.17 20.09 6.85
C LYS A 142 -6.57 19.42 5.61
N ARG A 143 -6.89 19.93 4.42
CA ARG A 143 -6.25 19.53 3.15
C ARG A 143 -5.24 20.58 2.70
N PRO A 144 -3.94 20.27 2.69
CA PRO A 144 -2.92 21.16 2.15
C PRO A 144 -3.25 21.58 0.72
N ALA A 145 -3.04 22.87 0.41
CA ALA A 145 -3.15 23.37 -0.95
C ALA A 145 -1.96 24.25 -1.31
N ILE A 146 -1.55 24.17 -2.57
CA ILE A 146 -0.51 25.04 -3.13
C ILE A 146 -1.11 26.44 -3.33
N LEU A 147 -0.51 27.44 -2.70
CA LEU A 147 -0.82 28.86 -2.88
C LEU A 147 -0.09 29.43 -4.08
N HIS A 148 1.21 29.19 -4.16
CA HIS A 148 2.09 29.72 -5.20
C HIS A 148 3.14 28.69 -5.59
N SER A 149 3.57 28.74 -6.84
CA SER A 149 4.73 28.01 -7.33
C SER A 149 5.69 28.96 -8.06
N LEU A 150 6.98 28.68 -8.01
CA LEU A 150 8.02 29.46 -8.66
C LEU A 150 8.98 28.50 -9.37
N LYS A 151 8.89 28.44 -10.70
CA LYS A 151 9.65 27.51 -11.53
C LYS A 151 10.92 28.15 -12.06
N PHE A 152 12.09 27.61 -11.69
CA PHE A 152 13.38 28.03 -12.23
C PHE A 152 13.60 27.39 -13.61
N ASN A 153 14.03 28.19 -14.59
CA ASN A 153 14.13 27.77 -15.99
C ASN A 153 15.58 27.64 -16.50
N ARG A 154 16.58 28.10 -15.72
CA ARG A 154 17.97 28.23 -16.18
C ARG A 154 19.03 27.67 -15.23
N GLU A 155 18.69 27.55 -13.96
CA GLU A 155 19.60 27.09 -12.90
C GLU A 155 18.86 26.07 -12.06
N ARG A 156 19.46 24.90 -11.87
CA ARG A 156 18.87 23.86 -11.04
C ARG A 156 19.03 24.17 -9.57
N ILE A 157 17.98 23.96 -8.79
CA ILE A 157 17.97 24.20 -7.35
C ILE A 157 18.78 23.10 -6.66
N THR A 158 19.67 23.47 -5.74
CA THR A 158 20.49 22.50 -5.00
C THR A 158 20.32 22.60 -3.48
N TYR A 159 19.96 23.77 -2.97
CA TYR A 159 19.74 23.97 -1.53
C TYR A 159 18.79 25.13 -1.27
N CYS A 160 17.93 25.02 -0.28
CA CYS A 160 17.01 26.06 0.18
C CYS A 160 17.18 26.28 1.68
N HIS A 161 17.22 27.55 2.11
CA HIS A 161 17.26 27.93 3.52
C HIS A 161 16.24 29.02 3.81
N LEU A 162 15.34 28.74 4.76
CA LEU A 162 14.36 29.68 5.26
C LEU A 162 14.66 29.97 6.74
N PRO A 163 15.23 31.14 7.07
CA PRO A 163 15.42 31.50 8.48
C PRO A 163 14.09 31.63 9.21
N PHE A 164 14.11 31.37 10.52
CA PHE A 164 12.93 31.53 11.37
C PHE A 164 12.39 32.97 11.32
N GLN A 165 11.06 33.12 11.16
CA GLN A 165 10.35 34.41 10.99
C GLN A 165 10.80 35.26 9.80
N SER A 166 11.55 34.68 8.85
CA SER A 166 12.01 35.40 7.66
C SER A 166 10.94 35.44 6.57
N LYS A 167 10.75 36.63 5.99
CA LYS A 167 10.00 36.80 4.74
C LYS A 167 10.81 36.41 3.49
N TRP A 168 12.04 35.97 3.66
CA TRP A 168 13.01 35.76 2.59
C TRP A 168 13.60 34.35 2.65
N LEU A 169 13.46 33.63 1.54
CA LEU A 169 14.01 32.30 1.30
C LEU A 169 15.28 32.42 0.43
N TYR A 170 16.36 31.79 0.88
CA TYR A 170 17.61 31.71 0.11
C TYR A 170 17.63 30.41 -0.70
N VAL A 171 17.98 30.52 -1.99
CA VAL A 171 17.97 29.41 -2.95
C VAL A 171 19.33 29.29 -3.62
N GLY A 172 20.07 28.26 -3.25
CA GLY A 172 21.34 27.86 -3.86
C GLY A 172 21.12 27.01 -5.11
N THR A 173 22.06 27.11 -6.04
CA THR A 173 21.95 26.46 -7.36
C THR A 173 23.19 25.67 -7.73
N GLU A 174 23.03 24.79 -8.74
CA GLU A 174 24.14 24.02 -9.32
C GLU A 174 25.22 24.91 -9.95
N ARG A 175 24.88 26.16 -10.30
CA ARG A 175 25.83 27.14 -10.84
C ARG A 175 26.63 27.88 -9.76
N GLY A 176 26.37 27.59 -8.48
CA GLY A 176 27.00 28.25 -7.34
C GLY A 176 26.34 29.59 -6.95
N ASN A 177 25.28 30.02 -7.63
CA ASN A 177 24.61 31.28 -7.29
C ASN A 177 23.60 31.08 -6.16
N THR A 178 23.42 32.12 -5.33
CA THR A 178 22.34 32.20 -4.34
C THR A 178 21.34 33.28 -4.75
N HIS A 179 20.11 32.85 -5.01
CA HIS A 179 18.95 33.70 -5.28
C HIS A 179 18.13 33.91 -4.01
N ILE A 180 17.37 34.99 -3.97
CA ILE A 180 16.50 35.34 -2.84
C ILE A 180 15.06 35.38 -3.34
N VAL A 181 14.15 34.71 -2.65
CA VAL A 181 12.71 34.68 -2.94
C VAL A 181 11.96 35.37 -1.80
N ASN A 182 11.07 36.30 -2.12
CA ASN A 182 10.13 36.86 -1.15
C ASN A 182 9.00 35.85 -0.92
N ILE A 183 8.77 35.45 0.34
CA ILE A 183 7.78 34.41 0.69
C ILE A 183 6.34 34.90 0.49
N GLU A 184 6.04 36.16 0.80
CA GLU A 184 4.67 36.71 0.75
C GLU A 184 4.18 36.85 -0.71
N SER A 185 5.04 37.34 -1.59
CA SER A 185 4.73 37.53 -3.02
C SER A 185 5.18 36.36 -3.91
N PHE A 186 6.02 35.47 -3.39
CA PHE A 186 6.57 34.29 -4.06
C PHE A 186 7.30 34.59 -5.39
N ILE A 187 7.99 35.73 -5.44
CA ILE A 187 8.80 36.18 -6.58
C ILE A 187 10.28 36.33 -6.19
N LEU A 188 11.15 36.25 -7.20
CA LEU A 188 12.58 36.48 -7.05
C LEU A 188 12.89 37.97 -6.82
N SER A 189 13.77 38.23 -5.85
CA SER A 189 14.48 39.50 -5.72
C SER A 189 15.46 39.69 -6.87
N GLY A 190 15.69 40.94 -7.29
CA GLY A 190 16.80 41.28 -8.19
C GLY A 190 18.19 41.12 -7.53
N TYR A 191 18.25 40.94 -6.21
CA TYR A 191 19.49 40.69 -5.49
C TYR A 191 19.91 39.23 -5.67
N VAL A 192 21.15 39.02 -6.14
CA VAL A 192 21.73 37.69 -6.33
C VAL A 192 23.17 37.70 -5.82
N ILE A 193 23.53 36.71 -5.01
CA ILE A 193 24.92 36.47 -4.62
C ILE A 193 25.55 35.58 -5.69
N MET A 194 26.31 36.20 -6.57
CA MET A 194 27.02 35.50 -7.64
C MET A 194 28.26 34.81 -7.08
N TRP A 195 28.47 33.54 -7.41
CA TRP A 195 29.60 32.75 -6.89
C TRP A 195 30.96 33.45 -7.09
N ASN A 196 31.15 34.10 -8.25
CA ASN A 196 32.40 34.79 -8.62
C ASN A 196 32.65 36.08 -7.82
N LYS A 197 31.62 36.64 -7.18
CA LYS A 197 31.78 37.73 -6.19
C LYS A 197 31.96 37.19 -4.78
N ALA A 198 31.35 36.03 -4.49
CA ALA A 198 31.44 35.38 -3.20
C ALA A 198 32.83 34.83 -2.91
N ILE A 199 33.44 34.13 -3.87
CA ILE A 199 34.81 33.60 -3.73
C ILE A 199 35.87 34.69 -3.96
N GLU A 200 37.14 34.35 -3.75
CA GLU A 200 38.25 35.26 -4.03
C GLU A 200 38.40 35.46 -5.55
N LEU A 201 38.41 36.70 -6.02
CA LEU A 201 38.49 37.04 -7.45
C LEU A 201 39.75 36.49 -8.15
N SER A 202 40.80 36.19 -7.40
CA SER A 202 42.03 35.55 -7.89
C SER A 202 41.83 34.07 -8.26
N THR A 203 40.77 33.43 -7.73
CA THR A 203 40.46 32.02 -7.94
C THR A 203 39.82 31.83 -9.32
N LYS A 204 40.53 31.14 -10.23
CA LYS A 204 40.04 30.86 -11.60
C LYS A 204 39.15 29.61 -11.71
N THR A 205 39.10 28.80 -10.66
CA THR A 205 38.31 27.56 -10.61
C THR A 205 36.92 27.85 -10.07
N HIS A 206 35.88 27.35 -10.75
CA HIS A 206 34.51 27.41 -10.25
C HIS A 206 34.40 26.62 -8.93
N PRO A 207 33.67 27.13 -7.91
CA PRO A 207 33.61 26.50 -6.59
C PRO A 207 32.67 25.28 -6.52
N GLY A 208 31.90 25.02 -7.58
CA GLY A 208 30.87 24.00 -7.64
C GLY A 208 29.49 24.51 -7.20
N PRO A 209 28.51 23.59 -7.12
CA PRO A 209 27.18 23.84 -6.59
C PRO A 209 27.19 24.42 -5.17
N VAL A 210 26.13 25.15 -4.83
CA VAL A 210 25.84 25.48 -3.43
C VAL A 210 25.33 24.23 -2.74
N VAL A 211 26.01 23.78 -1.68
CA VAL A 211 25.66 22.59 -0.89
C VAL A 211 25.09 22.96 0.48
N HIS A 212 25.25 24.21 0.93
CA HIS A 212 24.71 24.67 2.19
C HIS A 212 24.45 26.18 2.19
N LEU A 213 23.33 26.58 2.80
CA LEU A 213 23.00 27.97 3.11
C LEU A 213 22.46 28.04 4.54
N SER A 214 22.92 29.03 5.30
CA SER A 214 22.36 29.33 6.63
C SER A 214 22.67 30.77 7.03
N ASP A 215 21.74 31.45 7.70
CA ASP A 215 22.02 32.74 8.31
C ASP A 215 22.81 32.59 9.61
N SER A 216 23.56 33.63 10.00
CA SER A 216 24.30 33.57 11.26
C SER A 216 23.35 33.69 12.45
N PRO A 217 23.38 32.76 13.43
CA PRO A 217 22.61 32.90 14.67
C PRO A 217 22.90 34.21 15.43
N ARG A 218 24.07 34.80 15.21
CA ARG A 218 24.51 36.02 15.87
C ARG A 218 24.13 37.29 15.13
N ASP A 219 24.00 37.23 13.81
CA ASP A 219 23.77 38.38 12.93
C ASP A 219 22.98 37.97 11.71
N GLU A 220 21.70 38.30 11.75
CA GLU A 220 20.71 38.09 10.69
C GLU A 220 21.06 38.75 9.34
N GLY A 221 22.02 39.70 9.33
CA GLY A 221 22.60 40.33 8.14
C GLY A 221 23.75 39.56 7.49
N LYS A 222 24.07 38.36 8.00
CA LYS A 222 25.16 37.51 7.51
C LYS A 222 24.65 36.16 7.05
N LEU A 223 25.21 35.67 5.96
CA LEU A 223 24.86 34.38 5.37
C LEU A 223 26.12 33.53 5.20
N LEU A 224 26.08 32.27 5.63
CA LEU A 224 27.08 31.26 5.35
C LEU A 224 26.71 30.53 4.07
N ILE A 225 27.66 30.42 3.15
CA ILE A 225 27.49 29.72 1.87
C ILE A 225 28.58 28.65 1.78
N GLY A 226 28.17 27.38 1.76
CA GLY A 226 29.05 26.25 1.51
C GLY A 226 28.99 25.82 0.05
N TYR A 227 30.16 25.61 -0.55
CA TYR A 227 30.30 25.09 -1.91
C TYR A 227 30.89 23.68 -1.90
N GLU A 228 30.52 22.88 -2.90
CA GLU A 228 30.92 21.46 -3.01
C GLU A 228 32.44 21.28 -2.92
N ASN A 229 33.24 22.17 -3.48
CA ASN A 229 34.70 22.01 -3.56
C ASN A 229 35.47 22.25 -2.24
N GLY A 230 34.79 22.47 -1.11
CA GLY A 230 35.45 22.77 0.16
C GLY A 230 35.53 24.26 0.52
N THR A 231 35.01 25.16 -0.33
CA THR A 231 34.98 26.60 -0.04
C THR A 231 33.77 26.95 0.82
N VAL A 232 33.97 27.71 1.90
CA VAL A 232 32.88 28.32 2.69
C VAL A 232 33.08 29.83 2.74
N VAL A 233 31.99 30.56 2.46
CA VAL A 233 31.96 32.03 2.43
C VAL A 233 31.03 32.54 3.50
N PHE A 234 31.53 33.46 4.34
CA PHE A 234 30.71 34.24 5.25
C PHE A 234 30.42 35.60 4.59
N TRP A 235 29.20 35.72 4.07
CA TRP A 235 28.76 36.84 3.26
C TRP A 235 28.04 37.89 4.10
N ASP A 236 28.39 39.16 3.89
CA ASP A 236 27.68 40.30 4.45
C ASP A 236 26.64 40.82 3.46
N LEU A 237 25.37 40.69 3.83
CA LEU A 237 24.24 41.08 2.99
C LEU A 237 24.20 42.60 2.78
N LYS A 238 24.43 43.38 3.85
CA LYS A 238 24.44 44.85 3.84
C LYS A 238 25.55 45.40 2.96
N SER A 239 26.79 44.94 3.18
CA SER A 239 27.95 45.43 2.43
C SER A 239 28.20 44.71 1.10
N LYS A 240 27.37 43.70 0.76
CA LYS A 240 27.39 42.93 -0.50
C LYS A 240 28.78 42.37 -0.83
N ARG A 241 29.49 41.87 0.19
CA ARG A 241 30.85 41.31 0.08
C ARG A 241 31.06 40.17 1.06
N ALA A 242 31.99 39.28 0.75
CA ALA A 242 32.44 38.29 1.72
C ALA A 242 33.29 38.97 2.80
N GLU A 243 32.88 38.80 4.06
CA GLU A 243 33.67 39.17 5.24
C GLU A 243 34.76 38.14 5.50
N LEU A 244 34.45 36.87 5.26
CA LEU A 244 35.38 35.76 5.45
C LEU A 244 35.25 34.73 4.33
N ARG A 245 36.38 34.10 3.99
CA ARG A 245 36.46 32.91 3.14
C ARG A 245 37.35 31.90 3.84
N VAL A 246 36.90 30.65 3.91
CA VAL A 246 37.72 29.51 4.35
C VAL A 246 37.73 28.46 3.25
N TYR A 247 38.84 27.75 3.17
CA TYR A 247 39.10 26.76 2.14
C TYR A 247 39.56 25.47 2.81
N TYR A 248 38.97 24.36 2.39
CA TYR A 248 39.39 23.01 2.77
C TYR A 248 39.63 22.19 1.52
N ASP A 249 40.53 21.21 1.60
CA ASP A 249 40.96 20.39 0.45
C ASP A 249 40.00 19.25 0.12
N GLU A 250 38.99 19.02 0.95
CA GLU A 250 37.98 17.98 0.78
C GLU A 250 36.59 18.58 0.53
N ALA A 251 35.78 17.86 -0.25
CA ALA A 251 34.45 18.30 -0.63
C ALA A 251 33.48 18.29 0.57
N ILE A 252 32.68 19.36 0.70
CA ILE A 252 31.73 19.57 1.80
C ILE A 252 30.36 18.97 1.43
N HIS A 253 29.73 18.28 2.39
CA HIS A 253 28.36 17.78 2.25
C HIS A 253 27.35 18.50 3.15
N SER A 254 27.76 18.90 4.35
CA SER A 254 26.86 19.55 5.32
C SER A 254 27.63 20.51 6.22
N ILE A 255 26.92 21.54 6.69
CA ILE A 255 27.44 22.51 7.66
C ILE A 255 26.36 22.72 8.73
N ASP A 256 26.76 22.91 9.99
CA ASP A 256 25.84 23.34 11.05
C ASP A 256 26.51 24.34 12.01
N TRP A 257 25.72 25.27 12.54
CA TRP A 257 26.20 26.35 13.40
C TRP A 257 26.28 25.93 14.86
N HIS A 258 27.32 26.41 15.56
CA HIS A 258 27.22 26.58 17.01
C HIS A 258 26.22 27.70 17.32
N HIS A 259 25.38 27.55 18.35
CA HIS A 259 24.33 28.53 18.66
C HIS A 259 24.85 29.97 18.88
N GLU A 260 26.07 30.15 19.38
CA GLU A 260 26.67 31.49 19.52
C GLU A 260 27.00 32.20 18.18
N GLY A 261 26.92 31.49 17.04
CA GLY A 261 27.26 32.02 15.72
C GLY A 261 28.75 32.39 15.55
N LYS A 262 29.65 31.91 16.42
CA LYS A 262 31.11 32.15 16.34
C LYS A 262 31.87 31.02 15.67
N GLN A 263 31.27 29.84 15.62
CA GLN A 263 31.86 28.61 15.12
C GLN A 263 30.82 27.84 14.32
N PHE A 264 31.29 27.08 13.34
CA PHE A 264 30.47 26.17 12.53
C PHE A 264 31.25 24.90 12.23
N MET A 265 30.54 23.80 12.07
CA MET A 265 31.11 22.49 11.77
C MET A 265 30.77 22.10 10.34
N CYS A 266 31.75 21.56 9.60
CA CYS A 266 31.54 20.99 8.26
C CYS A 266 31.83 19.48 8.27
N SER A 267 31.09 18.73 7.45
CA SER A 267 31.37 17.33 7.14
C SER A 267 31.86 17.14 5.70
N HIS A 268 32.76 16.18 5.51
CA HIS A 268 33.52 16.04 4.26
C HIS A 268 33.50 14.63 3.66
N SER A 269 33.91 14.54 2.38
CA SER A 269 34.00 13.29 1.60
C SER A 269 35.01 12.26 2.13
N ASP A 270 36.05 12.70 2.84
CA ASP A 270 37.07 11.82 3.44
C ASP A 270 36.64 11.23 4.80
N GLY A 271 35.44 11.56 5.25
CA GLY A 271 34.89 11.15 6.55
C GLY A 271 35.38 11.99 7.73
N SER A 272 35.96 13.16 7.47
CA SER A 272 36.37 14.10 8.51
C SER A 272 35.25 15.11 8.88
N LEU A 273 35.35 15.62 10.11
CA LEU A 273 34.60 16.75 10.63
C LEU A 273 35.58 17.89 10.94
N THR A 274 35.31 19.09 10.44
CA THR A 274 36.12 20.29 10.72
C THR A 274 35.30 21.32 11.47
N LEU A 275 35.79 21.80 12.61
CA LEU A 275 35.22 22.92 13.37
C LEU A 275 36.01 24.19 13.04
N TRP A 276 35.31 25.22 12.59
CA TRP A 276 35.90 26.51 12.21
C TRP A 276 35.55 27.60 13.21
N ASN A 277 36.47 28.54 13.41
CA ASN A 277 36.27 29.70 14.27
C ASN A 277 36.40 30.97 13.44
N LEU A 278 35.36 31.81 13.44
CA LEU A 278 35.33 33.03 12.63
C LEU A 278 36.45 34.03 12.99
N LYS A 279 36.99 33.98 14.21
CA LYS A 279 38.12 34.84 14.62
C LYS A 279 39.48 34.36 14.11
N SER A 280 39.62 33.07 13.82
CA SER A 280 40.88 32.45 13.41
C SER A 280 40.66 31.50 12.22
N PRO A 281 40.37 32.04 11.03
CA PRO A 281 39.88 31.28 9.90
C PRO A 281 40.98 30.62 9.05
N SER A 282 42.26 30.83 9.37
CA SER A 282 43.39 30.38 8.53
C SER A 282 43.51 28.86 8.44
N ARG A 283 42.95 28.13 9.41
CA ARG A 283 42.85 26.67 9.44
C ARG A 283 41.66 26.28 10.32
N PRO A 284 41.11 25.06 10.17
CA PRO A 284 40.11 24.58 11.10
C PRO A 284 40.67 24.59 12.53
N PHE A 285 39.85 25.04 13.49
CA PHE A 285 40.18 25.03 14.91
C PHE A 285 40.37 23.60 15.42
N GLN A 286 39.59 22.65 14.90
CA GLN A 286 39.70 21.23 15.18
C GLN A 286 39.32 20.43 13.93
N THR A 287 40.10 19.39 13.63
CA THR A 287 39.76 18.36 12.64
C THR A 287 39.65 17.03 13.37
N THR A 288 38.56 16.30 13.18
CA THR A 288 38.30 15.02 13.83
C THR A 288 37.85 14.00 12.79
N VAL A 289 38.42 12.80 12.84
CA VAL A 289 37.98 11.64 12.04
C VAL A 289 37.48 10.60 13.03
N PRO A 290 36.19 10.63 13.44
CA PRO A 290 35.71 9.93 14.63
C PRO A 290 35.96 8.41 14.62
N HIS A 291 35.90 7.78 13.45
CA HIS A 291 36.13 6.35 13.26
C HIS A 291 37.48 6.01 12.60
N GLY A 292 38.34 7.00 12.42
CA GLY A 292 39.67 6.82 11.84
C GLY A 292 40.64 6.18 12.84
N LYS A 293 41.51 5.28 12.37
CA LYS A 293 42.60 4.76 13.21
C LYS A 293 43.65 5.86 13.40
N SER A 294 43.87 6.30 14.64
CA SER A 294 45.04 7.14 14.98
C SER A 294 46.31 6.31 14.81
N GLN A 295 46.99 6.43 13.67
CA GLN A 295 48.28 5.79 13.47
C GLN A 295 49.36 6.57 14.23
N ARG A 296 50.09 5.88 15.12
CA ARG A 296 51.31 6.42 15.72
C ARG A 296 52.35 6.55 14.60
N GLU A 297 52.94 7.74 14.47
CA GLU A 297 54.02 8.13 13.53
C GLU A 297 53.61 8.53 12.09
N GLY A 298 53.41 9.84 11.90
CA GLY A 298 53.80 10.58 10.69
C GLY A 298 53.01 10.37 9.39
N ARG A 299 52.13 9.38 9.26
CA ARG A 299 51.24 9.21 8.09
C ARG A 299 49.85 9.78 8.34
N LYS A 300 49.25 10.37 7.29
CA LYS A 300 47.86 10.88 7.30
C LYS A 300 46.92 9.80 7.83
N SER A 301 45.96 10.17 8.68
CA SER A 301 44.87 9.29 9.12
C SER A 301 44.20 8.62 7.91
N GLU A 302 43.86 7.35 8.06
CA GLU A 302 43.16 6.59 7.01
C GLU A 302 41.81 7.25 6.70
N SER A 303 41.53 7.50 5.43
CA SER A 303 40.26 8.06 4.98
C SER A 303 39.11 7.12 5.33
N CYS A 304 38.02 7.68 5.82
CA CYS A 304 36.79 6.95 6.09
C CYS A 304 35.79 7.16 4.94
N LYS A 305 34.64 6.50 5.02
CA LYS A 305 33.51 6.79 4.13
C LYS A 305 33.04 8.25 4.34
N PRO A 306 32.45 8.90 3.32
CA PRO A 306 31.92 10.26 3.45
C PRO A 306 30.97 10.43 4.64
N ILE A 307 30.98 11.62 5.25
CA ILE A 307 29.93 12.05 6.17
C ILE A 307 28.99 12.99 5.41
N LEU A 308 27.81 12.49 5.05
CA LEU A 308 26.88 13.18 4.15
C LEU A 308 26.03 14.26 4.84
N LYS A 309 25.81 14.13 6.16
CA LYS A 309 25.08 15.12 6.96
C LYS A 309 25.64 15.15 8.38
N VAL A 310 25.78 16.36 8.93
CA VAL A 310 26.19 16.59 10.32
C VAL A 310 25.31 17.67 10.94
N GLU A 311 24.92 17.46 12.19
CA GLU A 311 24.27 18.46 13.04
C GLU A 311 25.06 18.63 14.35
N TYR A 312 25.21 19.88 14.79
CA TYR A 312 25.95 20.30 15.97
C TYR A 312 25.04 21.07 16.93
N LYS A 313 24.50 20.38 17.94
CA LYS A 313 23.46 20.90 18.85
C LYS A 313 23.99 21.06 20.26
N THR A 314 23.72 22.19 20.89
CA THR A 314 24.29 22.54 22.20
C THR A 314 23.28 22.46 23.33
N CYS A 315 23.81 22.20 24.53
CA CYS A 315 23.04 22.04 25.76
C CYS A 315 23.53 23.07 26.79
N ARG A 316 22.63 23.58 27.63
CA ARG A 316 22.99 24.57 28.67
C ARG A 316 23.95 24.02 29.73
N ASN A 317 23.66 22.81 30.22
CA ASN A 317 24.36 22.18 31.36
C ASN A 317 25.03 20.86 30.96
N SER A 318 25.36 20.69 29.68
CA SER A 318 25.90 19.43 29.15
C SER A 318 26.80 19.70 27.96
N GLU A 319 27.65 18.73 27.63
CA GLU A 319 28.46 18.76 26.40
C GLU A 319 27.53 18.78 25.16
N PRO A 320 28.01 19.33 24.03
CA PRO A 320 27.21 19.36 22.82
C PRO A 320 27.08 17.98 22.19
N PHE A 321 25.98 17.80 21.44
CA PHE A 321 25.76 16.67 20.55
C PHE A 321 26.31 16.97 19.16
N ILE A 322 27.09 16.05 18.61
CA ILE A 322 27.47 16.03 17.20
C ILE A 322 26.88 14.75 16.61
N ILE A 323 25.91 14.90 15.72
CA ILE A 323 25.13 13.79 15.17
C ILE A 323 25.36 13.74 13.67
N PHE A 324 25.73 12.57 13.13
CA PHE A 324 26.05 12.45 11.71
C PHE A 324 25.81 11.05 11.16
N SER A 325 25.57 10.98 9.84
CA SER A 325 25.43 9.73 9.08
C SER A 325 26.65 9.48 8.19
N GLY A 326 27.15 8.24 8.18
CA GLY A 326 28.37 7.88 7.43
C GLY A 326 29.64 7.97 8.28
N GLY A 327 30.80 8.24 7.66
CA GLY A 327 32.06 8.40 8.39
C GLY A 327 32.73 7.12 8.90
N LEU A 328 32.15 5.93 8.64
CA LEU A 328 32.75 4.66 9.07
C LEU A 328 34.02 4.32 8.27
N SER A 329 34.99 3.66 8.90
CA SER A 329 36.17 3.10 8.22
C SER A 329 35.78 2.05 7.18
N TYR A 330 36.57 1.94 6.10
CA TYR A 330 36.41 0.91 5.07
C TYR A 330 36.70 -0.52 5.58
N ASP A 331 37.49 -0.67 6.63
CA ASP A 331 37.95 -1.96 7.18
C ASP A 331 36.91 -2.61 8.14
N LYS A 332 36.02 -1.82 8.73
CA LYS A 332 34.94 -2.38 9.57
C LYS A 332 33.99 -3.18 8.69
N ALA A 333 33.88 -4.49 8.97
CA ALA A 333 32.89 -5.39 8.38
C ALA A 333 31.42 -4.96 8.60
N CYS A 334 31.17 -3.87 9.35
CA CYS A 334 29.86 -3.27 9.50
C CYS A 334 29.41 -2.67 8.14
N ARG A 335 28.73 -3.50 7.36
CA ARG A 335 28.08 -3.14 6.09
C ARG A 335 26.76 -2.37 6.30
N ARG A 336 26.29 -2.25 7.54
CA ARG A 336 25.00 -1.64 7.84
C ARG A 336 25.10 -0.11 7.83
N PRO A 337 24.12 0.59 7.26
CA PRO A 337 23.97 2.04 7.43
C PRO A 337 23.93 2.41 8.91
N SER A 338 24.46 3.56 9.28
CA SER A 338 24.53 3.96 10.69
C SER A 338 24.42 5.46 10.92
N LEU A 339 23.89 5.79 12.09
CA LEU A 339 23.89 7.13 12.67
C LEU A 339 24.90 7.14 13.83
N THR A 340 25.83 8.09 13.84
CA THR A 340 26.76 8.28 14.95
C THR A 340 26.31 9.48 15.79
N ILE A 341 26.23 9.28 17.10
CA ILE A 341 25.97 10.33 18.08
C ILE A 341 27.22 10.48 18.95
N MET A 342 27.89 11.63 18.84
CA MET A 342 28.95 12.02 19.75
C MET A 342 28.41 12.97 20.81
N HIS A 343 28.69 12.68 22.07
CA HIS A 343 28.32 13.53 23.21
C HIS A 343 29.53 13.68 24.12
N GLY A 344 30.18 14.86 24.06
CA GLY A 344 31.50 15.06 24.64
C GLY A 344 32.54 14.09 24.03
N LYS A 345 33.08 13.19 24.84
CA LYS A 345 34.05 12.15 24.40
C LYS A 345 33.40 10.81 24.04
N ALA A 346 32.13 10.60 24.38
CA ALA A 346 31.43 9.37 24.08
C ALA A 346 31.00 9.35 22.61
N ILE A 347 31.20 8.21 21.94
CA ILE A 347 30.79 7.98 20.56
C ILE A 347 29.90 6.74 20.54
N THR A 348 28.62 6.93 20.23
CA THR A 348 27.65 5.84 20.07
C THR A 348 27.30 5.69 18.60
N VAL A 349 27.40 4.46 18.07
CA VAL A 349 27.00 4.13 16.70
C VAL A 349 25.71 3.33 16.74
N LEU A 350 24.65 3.87 16.15
CA LEU A 350 23.37 3.20 15.99
C LEU A 350 23.32 2.57 14.59
N GLU A 351 23.27 1.24 14.52
CA GLU A 351 23.13 0.51 13.27
C GLU A 351 21.66 0.49 12.84
N MET A 352 21.41 0.80 11.56
CA MET A 352 20.06 0.86 10.98
C MET A 352 19.82 -0.37 10.10
N ASP A 353 18.56 -0.82 10.04
CA ASP A 353 18.15 -1.93 9.17
C ASP A 353 18.05 -1.52 7.70
N HIS A 354 17.87 -0.22 7.43
CA HIS A 354 17.74 0.35 6.10
C HIS A 354 18.64 1.59 5.93
N PRO A 355 19.01 1.96 4.68
CA PRO A 355 19.79 3.16 4.42
C PRO A 355 19.11 4.42 4.94
N ILE A 356 19.91 5.31 5.55
CA ILE A 356 19.45 6.63 6.00
C ILE A 356 19.27 7.51 4.77
N VAL A 357 18.05 8.02 4.60
CA VAL A 357 17.72 9.04 3.59
C VAL A 357 18.03 10.42 4.15
N GLU A 358 17.51 10.72 5.34
CA GLU A 358 17.73 11.99 6.04
C GLU A 358 17.54 11.82 7.56
N PHE A 359 18.11 12.71 8.36
CA PHE A 359 17.77 12.84 9.78
C PHE A 359 17.68 14.32 10.17
N LEU A 360 16.96 14.61 11.25
CA LEU A 360 16.96 15.92 11.89
C LEU A 360 16.87 15.78 13.41
N THR A 361 17.49 16.71 14.15
CA THR A 361 17.42 16.74 15.62
C THR A 361 16.24 17.59 16.08
N LEU A 362 15.44 17.06 17.01
CA LEU A 362 14.33 17.76 17.66
C LEU A 362 14.87 18.53 18.87
N CYS A 363 14.62 19.84 18.90
CA CYS A 363 15.13 20.80 19.87
C CYS A 363 13.97 21.55 20.56
N GLU A 364 14.15 21.96 21.81
CA GLU A 364 13.10 22.62 22.60
C GLU A 364 12.78 24.04 22.10
N THR A 365 13.76 24.74 21.52
CA THR A 365 13.62 26.12 21.06
C THR A 365 13.73 26.23 19.53
N PRO A 366 12.88 27.05 18.88
CA PRO A 366 13.04 27.39 17.46
C PRO A 366 14.14 28.43 17.22
N TYR A 367 14.65 29.09 18.27
CA TYR A 367 15.63 30.17 18.14
C TYR A 367 17.05 29.60 17.97
N PRO A 368 17.70 29.82 16.81
CA PRO A 368 19.02 29.21 16.53
C PRO A 368 20.15 29.76 17.40
N ASN A 369 19.93 30.88 18.09
CA ASN A 369 20.93 31.60 18.87
C ASN A 369 20.89 31.30 20.38
N GLU A 370 20.01 30.39 20.78
CA GLU A 370 19.86 29.88 22.14
C GLU A 370 20.46 28.48 22.26
N PHE A 371 20.65 28.03 23.50
CA PHE A 371 20.92 26.61 23.73
C PHE A 371 19.76 25.79 23.17
N GLN A 372 20.05 24.92 22.21
CA GLN A 372 19.00 24.22 21.46
C GLN A 372 18.33 23.11 22.28
N GLU A 373 19.03 22.55 23.26
CA GLU A 373 18.51 21.48 24.15
C GLU A 373 17.87 20.33 23.34
N PRO A 374 18.67 19.60 22.54
CA PRO A 374 18.18 18.49 21.73
C PRO A 374 17.66 17.35 22.61
N TYR A 375 16.44 16.88 22.33
CA TYR A 375 15.79 15.82 23.11
C TYR A 375 15.52 14.53 22.31
N ALA A 376 15.54 14.60 20.97
CA ALA A 376 15.37 13.43 20.12
C ALA A 376 15.98 13.64 18.73
N VAL A 377 16.13 12.55 17.96
CA VAL A 377 16.52 12.59 16.54
C VAL A 377 15.50 11.82 15.71
N ALA A 378 14.85 12.47 14.75
CA ALA A 378 14.04 11.78 13.75
C ALA A 378 14.95 11.32 12.61
N VAL A 379 14.90 10.03 12.28
CA VAL A 379 15.71 9.41 11.23
C VAL A 379 14.77 8.77 10.20
N LEU A 380 14.79 9.33 9.00
CA LEU A 380 14.07 8.83 7.84
C LEU A 380 14.96 7.83 7.10
N LEU A 381 14.54 6.58 7.07
CA LEU A 381 15.18 5.50 6.32
C LEU A 381 14.47 5.27 4.98
N GLU A 382 15.03 4.47 4.10
CA GLU A 382 14.38 4.13 2.82
C GLU A 382 13.04 3.40 2.96
N LYS A 383 12.82 2.74 4.10
CA LYS A 383 11.67 1.88 4.38
C LYS A 383 11.11 2.03 5.80
N ASP A 384 11.57 3.01 6.58
CA ASP A 384 11.04 3.22 7.93
C ASP A 384 11.28 4.64 8.43
N LEU A 385 10.54 5.05 9.47
CA LEU A 385 10.76 6.27 10.23
C LEU A 385 10.94 5.90 11.70
N ILE A 386 12.15 6.16 12.21
CA ILE A 386 12.47 5.97 13.62
C ILE A 386 12.73 7.30 14.29
N VAL A 387 12.44 7.38 15.58
CA VAL A 387 12.84 8.53 16.41
C VAL A 387 13.64 7.99 17.59
N VAL A 388 14.82 8.57 17.81
CA VAL A 388 15.77 8.20 18.85
C VAL A 388 15.64 9.18 20.02
N ASP A 389 15.54 8.68 21.25
CA ASP A 389 15.49 9.48 22.47
C ASP A 389 16.90 9.87 22.94
N LEU A 390 17.23 11.17 22.90
CA LEU A 390 18.53 11.67 23.35
C LEU A 390 18.60 11.90 24.86
N THR A 391 17.46 11.85 25.56
CA THR A 391 17.37 12.13 26.99
C THR A 391 17.61 10.91 27.87
N GLN A 392 17.57 9.71 27.29
CA GLN A 392 17.82 8.44 27.98
C GLN A 392 19.19 7.86 27.61
N THR A 393 19.81 7.16 28.56
CA THR A 393 21.06 6.44 28.33
C THR A 393 20.91 5.38 27.24
N ASN A 394 21.94 5.17 26.43
CA ASN A 394 21.95 4.25 25.28
C ASN A 394 21.04 4.63 24.11
N PHE A 395 20.38 5.78 24.17
CA PHE A 395 19.57 6.33 23.07
C PHE A 395 18.50 5.35 22.52
N PRO A 396 17.54 4.91 23.36
CA PRO A 396 16.46 4.01 22.91
C PRO A 396 15.55 4.70 21.88
N ILE A 397 14.90 3.92 21.03
CA ILE A 397 13.93 4.45 20.05
C ILE A 397 12.54 4.62 20.66
N PHE A 398 11.79 5.63 20.24
CA PHE A 398 10.37 5.76 20.57
C PHE A 398 9.54 4.74 19.79
N GLU A 399 8.44 4.27 20.38
CA GLU A 399 7.48 3.43 19.66
C GLU A 399 6.70 4.30 18.68
N ASN A 400 6.79 3.96 17.38
CA ASN A 400 6.10 4.70 16.33
C ASN A 400 4.59 4.34 16.37
N PRO A 401 3.68 5.32 16.58
CA PRO A 401 2.26 5.04 16.68
C PRO A 401 1.58 4.83 15.32
N TYR A 402 2.26 5.13 14.21
CA TYR A 402 1.76 4.97 12.86
C TYR A 402 2.02 3.56 12.31
N PRO A 403 1.20 3.06 11.37
CA PRO A 403 1.35 1.72 10.79
C PRO A 403 2.48 1.67 9.74
N MET A 404 3.69 2.07 10.10
CA MET A 404 4.84 2.14 9.17
C MET A 404 5.34 0.76 8.74
N ASP A 405 4.97 -0.31 9.46
CA ASP A 405 5.43 -1.68 9.29
C ASP A 405 4.53 -2.57 8.41
N ILE A 406 3.53 -2.00 7.71
CA ILE A 406 2.64 -2.76 6.81
C ILE A 406 3.47 -3.58 5.79
N HIS A 407 4.60 -3.05 5.37
CA HIS A 407 5.42 -3.60 4.30
C HIS A 407 6.64 -4.41 4.77
N GLU A 408 6.74 -4.70 6.08
CA GLU A 408 7.75 -5.62 6.66
C GLU A 408 7.82 -6.93 5.86
N SER A 409 6.66 -7.40 5.39
CA SER A 409 6.53 -8.43 4.36
C SER A 409 5.55 -7.95 3.27
N PRO A 410 5.79 -8.22 1.98
CA PRO A 410 4.89 -7.82 0.90
C PRO A 410 3.45 -8.27 1.14
N VAL A 411 2.50 -7.33 1.02
CA VAL A 411 1.06 -7.64 1.08
C VAL A 411 0.66 -8.36 -0.20
N THR A 412 0.05 -9.53 -0.06
CA THR A 412 -0.35 -10.40 -1.17
C THR A 412 -1.85 -10.33 -1.46
N CYS A 413 -2.67 -10.11 -0.44
CA CYS A 413 -4.12 -9.91 -0.54
C CYS A 413 -4.63 -9.02 0.60
N THR A 414 -5.82 -8.44 0.41
CA THR A 414 -6.49 -7.59 1.39
C THR A 414 -7.97 -7.97 1.50
N ALA A 415 -8.56 -7.69 2.66
CA ALA A 415 -10.01 -7.72 2.84
C ALA A 415 -10.43 -6.53 3.71
N TYR A 416 -11.61 -5.98 3.44
CA TYR A 416 -12.10 -4.77 4.08
C TYR A 416 -13.55 -4.93 4.50
N PHE A 417 -13.81 -4.76 5.79
CA PHE A 417 -15.11 -4.96 6.41
C PHE A 417 -15.53 -3.68 7.13
N ALA A 418 -16.42 -2.91 6.50
CA ALA A 418 -17.17 -1.84 7.16
C ALA A 418 -18.37 -2.43 7.93
N ASP A 419 -18.82 -1.71 8.97
CA ASP A 419 -19.94 -2.09 9.83
C ASP A 419 -19.77 -3.45 10.53
N CYS A 420 -18.57 -3.69 11.09
CA CYS A 420 -18.30 -4.91 11.86
C CYS A 420 -19.08 -4.94 13.19
N PRO A 421 -19.31 -6.13 13.79
CA PRO A 421 -19.87 -6.25 15.13
C PRO A 421 -19.12 -5.40 16.17
N PRO A 422 -19.83 -4.66 17.06
CA PRO A 422 -19.23 -3.63 17.92
C PRO A 422 -18.23 -4.15 18.96
N ASP A 423 -18.30 -5.42 19.34
CA ASP A 423 -17.37 -6.00 20.31
C ASP A 423 -16.08 -6.54 19.68
N LEU A 424 -16.01 -6.65 18.35
CA LEU A 424 -14.94 -7.35 17.65
C LEU A 424 -13.59 -6.65 17.79
N ILE A 425 -13.56 -5.32 17.68
CA ILE A 425 -12.35 -4.51 17.89
C ILE A 425 -11.84 -4.70 19.32
N LEU A 426 -12.71 -4.58 20.32
CA LEU A 426 -12.35 -4.73 21.74
C LEU A 426 -11.78 -6.13 22.02
N VAL A 427 -12.42 -7.16 21.47
CA VAL A 427 -11.98 -8.54 21.65
C VAL A 427 -10.64 -8.78 20.98
N LEU A 428 -10.46 -8.40 19.71
CA LEU A 428 -9.20 -8.59 18.98
C LEU A 428 -8.05 -7.80 19.60
N TYR A 429 -8.33 -6.58 20.07
CA TYR A 429 -7.37 -5.80 20.85
C TYR A 429 -6.95 -6.57 22.11
N SER A 430 -7.89 -7.04 22.91
CA SER A 430 -7.59 -7.70 24.20
C SER A 430 -6.67 -8.92 24.08
N ILE A 431 -6.78 -9.71 23.00
CA ILE A 431 -5.93 -10.88 22.75
C ILE A 431 -4.65 -10.56 21.96
N GLY A 432 -4.63 -9.43 21.26
CA GLY A 432 -3.53 -9.02 20.38
C GLY A 432 -2.55 -8.05 21.04
N VAL A 433 -2.93 -7.44 22.17
CA VAL A 433 -2.05 -6.61 23.01
C VAL A 433 -0.78 -7.39 23.31
N LYS A 434 0.31 -6.94 22.70
CA LYS A 434 1.65 -7.39 23.09
C LYS A 434 2.04 -6.61 24.33
N HIS A 435 2.68 -7.26 25.30
CA HIS A 435 3.38 -6.52 26.35
C HIS A 435 4.29 -5.47 25.70
N LYS A 436 4.35 -4.25 26.26
CA LYS A 436 5.23 -3.17 25.79
C LYS A 436 6.60 -3.76 25.46
N LYS A 437 7.02 -3.61 24.20
CA LYS A 437 8.29 -4.17 23.73
C LYS A 437 9.42 -3.59 24.61
N GLN A 438 10.29 -4.46 25.14
CA GLN A 438 11.46 -4.00 25.89
C GLN A 438 12.44 -3.26 24.96
N GLY A 439 13.10 -2.23 25.47
CA GLY A 439 14.12 -1.46 24.73
C GLY A 439 13.63 -0.19 24.04
N TYR A 440 12.34 0.12 24.09
CA TYR A 440 11.80 1.40 23.63
C TYR A 440 11.94 2.47 24.71
N SER A 441 11.91 3.74 24.30
CA SER A 441 11.83 4.88 25.21
C SER A 441 10.55 4.80 26.04
N ASN A 442 10.67 5.10 27.34
CA ASN A 442 9.52 5.26 28.23
C ASN A 442 8.77 6.59 28.06
N LYS A 443 9.23 7.48 27.17
CA LYS A 443 8.60 8.77 26.89
C LYS A 443 7.56 8.66 25.77
N GLU A 444 6.68 9.65 25.72
CA GLU A 444 5.68 9.76 24.66
C GLU A 444 6.30 10.14 23.32
N TRP A 445 5.66 9.70 22.24
CA TRP A 445 6.06 10.02 20.88
C TRP A 445 6.13 11.55 20.66
N PRO A 446 7.27 12.09 20.18
CA PRO A 446 7.51 13.53 20.23
C PRO A 446 6.82 14.35 19.12
N VAL A 447 6.39 13.73 18.03
CA VAL A 447 5.60 14.40 16.99
C VAL A 447 4.14 14.39 17.45
N SER A 448 3.75 15.40 18.22
CA SER A 448 2.46 15.48 18.93
C SER A 448 1.56 16.63 18.45
N GLY A 449 1.88 17.19 17.29
CA GLY A 449 1.18 18.32 16.70
C GLY A 449 -0.21 18.03 16.18
N GLY A 450 -0.94 19.11 15.86
CA GLY A 450 -2.29 19.06 15.32
C GLY A 450 -3.37 18.70 16.35
N ALA A 451 -4.61 18.61 15.89
CA ALA A 451 -5.75 18.17 16.68
C ALA A 451 -6.59 17.16 15.88
N TRP A 452 -7.12 16.15 16.56
CA TRP A 452 -8.02 15.19 15.96
C TRP A 452 -9.17 14.92 16.94
N ASN A 453 -10.39 15.23 16.50
CA ASN A 453 -11.60 14.98 17.26
C ASN A 453 -12.29 13.76 16.65
N LEU A 454 -12.60 12.75 17.47
CA LEU A 454 -13.40 11.62 17.02
C LEU A 454 -14.81 12.16 16.69
N GLY A 455 -15.15 12.18 15.40
CA GLY A 455 -16.49 12.56 14.95
C GLY A 455 -17.56 11.69 15.62
N ALA A 456 -18.76 12.23 15.80
CA ALA A 456 -19.85 11.59 16.56
C ALA A 456 -20.37 10.26 15.96
N GLN A 457 -19.96 9.89 14.74
CA GLN A 457 -20.38 8.66 14.09
C GLN A 457 -19.20 7.90 13.50
N THR A 458 -18.80 6.82 14.15
CA THR A 458 -17.95 5.81 13.53
C THR A 458 -18.47 4.44 13.92
N TYR A 459 -18.84 3.65 12.92
CA TYR A 459 -19.03 2.21 13.08
C TYR A 459 -17.66 1.51 13.06
N PRO A 460 -17.55 0.29 13.60
CA PRO A 460 -16.32 -0.49 13.58
C PRO A 460 -15.91 -0.86 12.14
N GLU A 461 -14.66 -0.59 11.79
CA GLU A 461 -14.08 -0.95 10.50
C GLU A 461 -12.83 -1.80 10.69
N ILE A 462 -12.73 -2.91 9.97
CA ILE A 462 -11.57 -3.81 10.05
C ILE A 462 -11.00 -4.05 8.66
N ILE A 463 -9.70 -3.82 8.53
CA ILE A 463 -8.90 -4.20 7.36
C ILE A 463 -8.06 -5.43 7.73
N ILE A 464 -7.98 -6.42 6.85
CA ILE A 464 -7.10 -7.58 7.01
C ILE A 464 -6.10 -7.60 5.86
N THR A 465 -4.81 -7.75 6.17
CA THR A 465 -3.75 -7.91 5.17
C THR A 465 -3.11 -9.29 5.29
N GLY A 466 -3.05 -10.02 4.18
CA GLY A 466 -2.26 -11.24 4.03
C GLY A 466 -0.89 -10.92 3.44
N HIS A 467 0.16 -11.64 3.88
CA HIS A 467 1.54 -11.33 3.51
C HIS A 467 2.29 -12.55 2.94
N ALA A 468 3.37 -12.28 2.21
CA ALA A 468 4.24 -13.29 1.62
C ALA A 468 4.91 -14.19 2.67
N ASP A 469 5.24 -13.68 3.86
CA ASP A 469 5.86 -14.50 4.92
C ASP A 469 4.87 -15.40 5.70
N GLY A 470 3.62 -15.47 5.25
CA GLY A 470 2.53 -16.21 5.90
C GLY A 470 1.92 -15.51 7.11
N THR A 471 2.25 -14.24 7.35
CA THR A 471 1.58 -13.46 8.39
C THR A 471 0.27 -12.85 7.87
N ILE A 472 -0.65 -12.66 8.81
CA ILE A 472 -1.95 -12.04 8.59
C ILE A 472 -2.13 -11.01 9.70
N LYS A 473 -2.42 -9.77 9.32
CA LYS A 473 -2.54 -8.63 10.24
C LYS A 473 -3.97 -8.09 10.16
N PHE A 474 -4.64 -7.97 11.31
CA PHE A 474 -5.97 -7.39 11.49
C PHE A 474 -5.84 -5.96 12.02
N TRP A 475 -6.34 -4.99 11.27
CA TRP A 475 -6.19 -3.58 11.56
C TRP A 475 -7.54 -2.95 11.91
N ASP A 476 -7.59 -2.19 12.99
CA ASP A 476 -8.68 -1.24 13.24
C ASP A 476 -8.54 -0.10 12.25
N ALA A 477 -9.52 0.04 11.36
CA ALA A 477 -9.56 1.09 10.35
C ALA A 477 -10.61 2.16 10.69
N SER A 478 -11.19 2.11 11.89
CA SER A 478 -12.26 3.00 12.29
C SER A 478 -11.77 4.45 12.34
N ALA A 479 -12.68 5.37 12.08
CA ALA A 479 -12.44 6.80 12.23
C ALA A 479 -11.26 7.34 11.40
N MET A 480 -11.04 6.83 10.18
CA MET A 480 -9.91 7.22 9.31
C MET A 480 -8.52 6.92 9.88
N THR A 481 -8.41 6.15 10.97
CA THR A 481 -7.13 5.72 11.53
C THR A 481 -6.76 4.31 11.05
N LEU A 482 -5.54 3.86 11.34
CA LEU A 482 -5.17 2.46 11.11
C LEU A 482 -4.25 1.98 12.23
N GLN A 483 -4.76 1.07 13.06
CA GLN A 483 -4.03 0.54 14.22
C GLN A 483 -4.00 -1.00 14.20
N MET A 484 -2.86 -1.58 14.57
CA MET A 484 -2.71 -3.03 14.59
C MET A 484 -3.46 -3.65 15.77
N LEU A 485 -4.48 -4.48 15.51
CA LEU A 485 -5.23 -5.21 16.55
C LEU A 485 -4.61 -6.57 16.85
N TYR A 486 -4.42 -7.40 15.82
CA TYR A 486 -4.06 -8.81 16.00
C TYR A 486 -3.18 -9.32 14.84
N LYS A 487 -2.21 -10.20 15.15
CA LYS A 487 -1.29 -10.81 14.16
C LYS A 487 -1.33 -12.34 14.27
N LEU A 488 -1.71 -12.99 13.18
CA LEU A 488 -1.69 -14.44 12.99
C LEU A 488 -0.52 -14.84 12.07
N LYS A 489 0.00 -16.06 12.21
CA LYS A 489 1.05 -16.59 11.32
C LYS A 489 0.77 -18.04 10.96
N THR A 490 0.55 -18.32 9.67
CA THR A 490 0.22 -19.65 9.14
C THR A 490 1.34 -20.66 9.39
N SER A 491 2.60 -20.22 9.33
CA SER A 491 3.78 -21.06 9.59
C SER A 491 3.81 -21.70 11.00
N LYS A 492 2.97 -21.27 11.94
CA LYS A 492 2.85 -21.92 13.26
C LYS A 492 2.16 -23.29 13.20
N VAL A 493 1.41 -23.55 12.13
CA VAL A 493 0.67 -24.80 11.90
C VAL A 493 1.58 -25.89 11.31
N PHE A 494 2.58 -25.49 10.54
CA PHE A 494 3.48 -26.39 9.82
C PHE A 494 4.79 -26.65 10.58
N GLU A 495 5.44 -27.78 10.27
CA GLU A 495 6.79 -28.07 10.73
C GLU A 495 7.80 -27.11 10.10
N LYS A 496 8.80 -26.66 10.88
CA LYS A 496 9.89 -25.86 10.34
C LYS A 496 10.80 -26.77 9.52
N GLN A 497 10.89 -26.56 8.20
CA GLN A 497 11.90 -27.21 7.38
C GLN A 497 13.30 -26.84 7.89
N LYS A 498 14.07 -27.83 8.34
CA LYS A 498 15.51 -27.66 8.57
C LYS A 498 16.20 -27.73 7.21
N ALA A 499 16.82 -26.65 6.78
CA ALA A 499 17.76 -26.67 5.66
C ALA A 499 18.96 -27.57 6.03
N GLY A 500 18.91 -28.86 5.70
CA GLY A 500 20.05 -29.77 5.86
C GLY A 500 19.75 -31.24 6.18
N GLU A 501 18.53 -31.61 6.58
CA GLU A 501 18.19 -33.03 6.79
C GLU A 501 17.36 -33.53 5.59
N GLY A 502 17.98 -34.41 4.78
CA GLY A 502 17.42 -35.02 3.58
C GLY A 502 16.26 -36.00 3.82
N LYS A 503 15.30 -35.64 4.67
CA LYS A 503 13.97 -36.25 4.61
C LYS A 503 13.30 -35.73 3.34
N GLN A 504 12.97 -36.66 2.46
CA GLN A 504 12.35 -36.48 1.13
C GLN A 504 11.06 -35.62 1.17
N THR A 505 11.23 -34.32 1.34
CA THR A 505 10.21 -33.28 1.15
C THR A 505 10.81 -32.25 0.19
N CYS A 506 10.02 -31.91 -0.84
CA CYS A 506 10.43 -31.43 -2.16
C CYS A 506 11.48 -30.31 -2.23
N GLU A 507 12.48 -30.48 -3.12
CA GLU A 507 13.48 -29.45 -3.51
C GLU A 507 12.91 -28.29 -4.36
N LEU A 508 11.60 -28.23 -4.61
CA LEU A 508 10.96 -26.98 -5.04
C LEU A 508 10.76 -26.09 -3.81
N VAL A 509 11.86 -25.52 -3.31
CA VAL A 509 11.77 -24.47 -2.30
C VAL A 509 11.19 -23.24 -3.00
N GLU A 510 9.87 -23.08 -2.99
CA GLU A 510 9.25 -21.77 -3.19
C GLU A 510 9.91 -20.81 -2.17
N GLU A 511 10.26 -19.59 -2.59
CA GLU A 511 10.94 -18.62 -1.72
C GLU A 511 10.12 -18.29 -0.46
N ASP A 512 8.79 -18.36 -0.60
CA ASP A 512 7.80 -18.06 0.44
C ASP A 512 6.66 -19.11 0.46
N PRO A 513 6.90 -20.35 0.95
CA PRO A 513 5.90 -21.43 0.88
C PRO A 513 4.66 -21.17 1.74
N PHE A 514 4.77 -20.23 2.69
CA PHE A 514 3.67 -19.85 3.57
C PHE A 514 2.87 -18.65 3.05
N ALA A 515 3.23 -18.07 1.90
CA ALA A 515 2.58 -16.86 1.39
C ALA A 515 1.06 -17.01 1.31
N VAL A 516 0.37 -16.04 1.90
CA VAL A 516 -1.09 -15.99 1.91
C VAL A 516 -1.57 -15.62 0.52
N GLN A 517 -2.51 -16.37 -0.04
CA GLN A 517 -3.06 -16.12 -1.37
C GLN A 517 -4.46 -15.50 -1.29
N MET A 518 -5.35 -16.09 -0.49
CA MET A 518 -6.70 -15.58 -0.26
C MET A 518 -7.09 -15.75 1.19
N ILE A 519 -8.02 -14.90 1.63
CA ILE A 519 -8.61 -14.95 2.96
C ILE A 519 -10.12 -14.87 2.81
N TYR A 520 -10.82 -15.61 3.66
CA TYR A 520 -12.27 -15.48 3.84
C TYR A 520 -12.54 -15.37 5.33
N TRP A 521 -13.32 -14.36 5.72
CA TRP A 521 -13.65 -14.12 7.11
C TRP A 521 -15.15 -13.93 7.28
N CYS A 522 -15.72 -14.58 8.28
CA CYS A 522 -17.10 -14.40 8.71
C CYS A 522 -17.07 -13.70 10.09
N PRO A 523 -17.24 -12.36 10.15
CA PRO A 523 -17.14 -11.59 11.39
C PRO A 523 -18.10 -12.07 12.49
N GLU A 524 -19.32 -12.47 12.11
CA GLU A 524 -20.41 -12.85 13.00
C GLU A 524 -20.13 -14.18 13.70
N SER A 525 -19.53 -15.13 12.98
CA SER A 525 -19.17 -16.46 13.49
C SER A 525 -17.74 -16.52 14.02
N ARG A 526 -16.92 -15.50 13.71
CA ARG A 526 -15.47 -15.46 13.96
C ARG A 526 -14.75 -16.70 13.45
N ILE A 527 -15.18 -17.20 12.30
CA ILE A 527 -14.47 -18.25 11.56
C ILE A 527 -13.64 -17.57 10.49
N PHE A 528 -12.37 -17.95 10.42
CA PHE A 528 -11.40 -17.36 9.52
C PHE A 528 -10.73 -18.46 8.69
N CYS A 529 -10.77 -18.32 7.37
CA CYS A 529 -10.25 -19.29 6.42
C CYS A 529 -9.16 -18.66 5.57
N VAL A 530 -8.06 -19.39 5.35
CA VAL A 530 -6.88 -18.90 4.64
C VAL A 530 -6.47 -19.92 3.59
N SER A 531 -6.22 -19.49 2.36
CA SER A 531 -5.46 -20.27 1.39
C SER A 531 -4.06 -19.72 1.19
N GLY A 532 -3.08 -20.60 0.97
CA GLY A 532 -1.71 -20.21 0.66
C GLY A 532 -1.21 -20.73 -0.68
N VAL A 533 -0.09 -20.16 -1.14
CA VAL A 533 0.50 -20.44 -2.47
C VAL A 533 0.86 -21.91 -2.68
N SER A 534 1.27 -22.63 -1.63
CA SER A 534 1.56 -24.06 -1.67
C SER A 534 0.29 -24.94 -1.56
N ALA A 535 -0.85 -24.44 -2.05
CA ALA A 535 -2.14 -25.14 -2.17
C ALA A 535 -2.69 -25.75 -0.87
N TYR A 536 -2.51 -25.05 0.25
CA TYR A 536 -3.12 -25.39 1.53
C TYR A 536 -4.32 -24.47 1.82
N VAL A 537 -5.28 -24.98 2.60
CA VAL A 537 -6.37 -24.23 3.22
C VAL A 537 -6.34 -24.47 4.73
N ILE A 538 -6.42 -23.41 5.54
CA ILE A 538 -6.48 -23.51 7.00
C ILE A 538 -7.77 -22.86 7.49
N ILE A 539 -8.52 -23.58 8.31
CA ILE A 539 -9.70 -23.09 9.01
C ILE A 539 -9.33 -22.80 10.46
N TYR A 540 -9.57 -21.57 10.87
CA TYR A 540 -9.37 -21.09 12.22
C TYR A 540 -10.71 -20.82 12.91
N LYS A 541 -10.80 -21.23 14.18
CA LYS A 541 -11.88 -20.88 15.10
C LYS A 541 -11.36 -19.91 16.14
N PHE A 542 -12.16 -18.91 16.48
CA PHE A 542 -11.81 -17.94 17.51
C PHE A 542 -12.07 -18.49 18.91
N SER A 543 -11.09 -18.39 19.80
CA SER A 543 -11.20 -18.72 21.23
C SER A 543 -10.57 -17.63 22.10
N ARG A 544 -11.19 -17.34 23.25
CA ARG A 544 -10.63 -16.41 24.26
C ARG A 544 -9.57 -17.07 25.15
N HIS A 545 -9.41 -18.39 25.07
CA HIS A 545 -8.57 -19.17 25.96
C HIS A 545 -7.47 -19.89 25.20
N GLU A 546 -6.30 -20.01 25.82
CA GLU A 546 -5.23 -20.88 25.32
C GLU A 546 -5.70 -22.33 25.35
N VAL A 547 -5.40 -23.09 24.29
CA VAL A 547 -5.68 -24.52 24.21
C VAL A 547 -4.44 -25.26 23.72
N THR A 548 -4.25 -26.50 24.17
CA THR A 548 -3.30 -27.43 23.56
C THR A 548 -4.09 -28.52 22.86
N THR A 549 -4.05 -28.53 21.53
CA THR A 549 -4.84 -29.45 20.70
C THR A 549 -4.00 -29.97 19.53
N GLU A 550 -4.39 -31.12 18.99
CA GLU A 550 -3.83 -31.63 17.74
C GLU A 550 -4.51 -30.97 16.54
N ILE A 551 -3.71 -30.70 15.50
CA ILE A 551 -4.20 -30.09 14.26
C ILE A 551 -4.61 -31.22 13.33
N VAL A 552 -5.88 -31.28 12.97
CA VAL A 552 -6.37 -32.25 12.00
C VAL A 552 -5.97 -31.79 10.59
N SER A 553 -5.44 -32.72 9.80
CA SER A 553 -5.05 -32.49 8.40
C SER A 553 -5.81 -33.42 7.48
N LEU A 554 -6.30 -32.91 6.35
CA LEU A 554 -6.89 -33.67 5.26
C LEU A 554 -6.05 -33.49 4.00
N GLU A 555 -5.63 -34.60 3.42
CA GLU A 555 -4.90 -34.64 2.16
C GLU A 555 -5.88 -34.98 1.03
N VAL A 556 -5.95 -34.14 0.00
CA VAL A 556 -6.95 -34.24 -1.07
C VAL A 556 -6.26 -34.35 -2.42
N ARG A 557 -6.51 -35.46 -3.13
CA ARG A 557 -6.13 -35.63 -4.53
C ARG A 557 -7.20 -34.96 -5.41
N LEU A 558 -6.79 -33.98 -6.21
CA LEU A 558 -7.66 -33.25 -7.13
C LEU A 558 -7.05 -33.26 -8.55
N GLN A 559 -7.51 -34.21 -9.36
CA GLN A 559 -7.06 -34.46 -10.73
C GLN A 559 -8.23 -34.24 -11.70
N CYS A 560 -7.93 -33.75 -12.90
CA CYS A 560 -8.88 -33.71 -14.01
C CYS A 560 -8.35 -34.68 -15.07
N ASP A 561 -9.02 -35.81 -15.28
CA ASP A 561 -8.70 -36.70 -16.38
C ASP A 561 -9.19 -36.05 -17.68
N VAL A 562 -8.25 -35.59 -18.51
CA VAL A 562 -8.55 -35.28 -19.91
C VAL A 562 -8.35 -36.59 -20.65
N GLU A 563 -9.43 -37.31 -20.98
CA GLU A 563 -9.31 -38.41 -21.94
C GLU A 563 -8.88 -37.80 -23.28
N ASP A 564 -7.65 -38.09 -23.70
CA ASP A 564 -7.17 -37.84 -25.06
C ASP A 564 -8.02 -38.66 -26.03
N ILE A 565 -9.14 -38.08 -26.46
CA ILE A 565 -9.99 -38.66 -27.49
C ILE A 565 -9.24 -38.58 -28.83
N ILE A 566 -8.77 -39.75 -29.27
CA ILE A 566 -8.41 -40.18 -30.64
C ILE A 566 -6.90 -40.29 -30.93
N THR A 567 -6.32 -41.45 -30.60
CA THR A 567 -5.57 -42.22 -31.60
C THR A 567 -6.50 -43.31 -32.15
N PRO A 568 -6.90 -43.25 -33.43
CA PRO A 568 -7.81 -44.23 -33.99
C PRO A 568 -7.00 -45.44 -34.43
N GLU A 569 -6.98 -46.51 -33.62
CA GLU A 569 -6.55 -47.82 -34.11
C GLU A 569 -7.74 -48.59 -34.69
N PRO A 570 -7.53 -49.31 -35.81
CA PRO A 570 -8.60 -49.70 -36.72
C PRO A 570 -9.36 -50.93 -36.24
N GLU A 571 -10.65 -50.92 -36.57
CA GLU A 571 -11.64 -51.95 -36.35
C GLU A 571 -11.12 -53.37 -36.61
N THR A 572 -11.08 -54.18 -35.56
CA THR A 572 -11.19 -55.64 -35.67
C THR A 572 -12.26 -56.15 -34.72
N SER A 573 -13.46 -56.30 -35.27
CA SER A 573 -14.59 -57.03 -34.71
C SER A 573 -14.26 -58.50 -34.47
N PRO A 574 -14.62 -59.07 -33.31
CA PRO A 574 -15.38 -60.32 -33.30
C PRO A 574 -16.51 -60.35 -32.23
N PRO A 575 -17.41 -61.35 -32.26
CA PRO A 575 -18.85 -61.13 -32.08
C PRO A 575 -19.39 -61.39 -30.67
N PHE A 576 -20.60 -60.85 -30.46
CA PHE A 576 -21.58 -61.16 -29.42
C PHE A 576 -21.57 -62.62 -28.93
N PRO A 577 -21.68 -62.81 -27.61
CA PRO A 577 -22.75 -63.67 -27.13
C PRO A 577 -23.55 -63.07 -25.96
N ASP A 578 -24.73 -63.67 -25.81
CA ASP A 578 -25.90 -63.26 -25.06
C ASP A 578 -25.75 -63.00 -23.55
N LEU A 579 -26.55 -62.03 -23.13
CA LEU A 579 -27.41 -61.99 -21.93
C LEU A 579 -27.27 -63.12 -20.91
N SER A 580 -26.96 -62.67 -19.68
CA SER A 580 -27.41 -63.16 -18.36
C SER A 580 -26.29 -63.63 -17.42
N SER A 581 -26.48 -63.24 -16.16
CA SER A 581 -25.74 -63.58 -14.95
C SER A 581 -24.49 -62.74 -14.59
N GLN A 582 -24.73 -61.94 -13.54
CA GLN A 582 -23.83 -61.64 -12.42
C GLN A 582 -22.64 -60.69 -12.66
N LEU A 583 -22.83 -59.48 -12.12
CA LEU A 583 -21.80 -58.51 -11.72
C LEU A 583 -20.54 -59.21 -11.16
N PRO A 584 -19.35 -59.00 -11.74
CA PRO A 584 -18.12 -59.43 -11.09
C PRO A 584 -17.81 -58.47 -9.93
N PRO A 585 -17.55 -58.97 -8.72
CA PRO A 585 -17.18 -58.12 -7.60
C PRO A 585 -15.78 -57.53 -7.81
N SER A 586 -15.66 -56.27 -7.41
CA SER A 586 -14.43 -55.54 -7.05
C SER A 586 -13.14 -56.36 -7.16
N ARG A 587 -12.37 -56.13 -8.23
CA ARG A 587 -11.00 -56.61 -8.34
C ARG A 587 -10.18 -56.05 -7.17
N SER A 588 -9.88 -56.91 -6.21
CA SER A 588 -8.78 -56.75 -5.28
C SER A 588 -7.49 -56.67 -6.11
N LEU A 589 -6.91 -55.47 -6.18
CA LEU A 589 -5.56 -55.25 -6.72
C LEU A 589 -4.54 -55.82 -5.74
N SER A 590 -4.33 -57.13 -5.84
CA SER A 590 -3.16 -57.83 -5.33
C SER A 590 -2.41 -58.40 -6.54
N GLY A 591 -1.60 -57.54 -7.16
CA GLY A 591 -0.68 -57.87 -8.24
C GLY A 591 0.75 -57.87 -7.72
N SER A 592 1.32 -59.06 -7.66
CA SER A 592 2.67 -59.39 -7.23
C SER A 592 3.77 -58.65 -7.98
N THR A 593 4.77 -58.23 -7.21
CA THR A 593 6.18 -58.01 -7.57
C THR A 593 6.71 -58.92 -8.68
N ASN A 594 7.33 -58.33 -9.72
CA ASN A 594 8.55 -58.84 -10.35
C ASN A 594 9.30 -57.73 -11.12
N THR A 595 10.34 -57.21 -10.47
CA THR A 595 11.68 -56.88 -10.99
C THR A 595 11.82 -56.05 -12.28
N VAL A 596 11.96 -54.73 -12.12
CA VAL A 596 13.02 -53.95 -12.80
C VAL A 596 13.69 -53.07 -11.73
N SER A 597 15.01 -53.09 -11.77
CA SER A 597 15.98 -52.38 -10.94
C SER A 597 15.76 -50.85 -10.85
N SER A 598 16.09 -50.30 -9.68
CA SER A 598 16.33 -48.88 -9.35
C SER A 598 16.34 -47.86 -10.49
N GLU A 599 15.42 -46.89 -10.44
CA GLU A 599 15.66 -45.45 -10.64
C GLU A 599 14.32 -44.69 -10.62
N GLY A 600 14.12 -43.80 -9.65
CA GLY A 600 12.99 -42.84 -9.59
C GLY A 600 11.75 -43.30 -8.82
N VAL A 601 11.68 -43.05 -7.51
CA VAL A 601 10.41 -43.08 -6.76
C VAL A 601 9.53 -41.96 -7.31
N THR A 602 8.45 -42.31 -8.03
CA THR A 602 7.46 -41.34 -8.50
C THR A 602 6.79 -40.67 -7.30
N LYS A 603 6.77 -39.33 -7.30
CA LYS A 603 6.29 -38.51 -6.19
C LYS A 603 4.77 -38.40 -6.25
N ASP A 604 4.07 -39.43 -5.76
CA ASP A 604 2.61 -39.45 -5.75
C ASP A 604 2.04 -39.25 -4.35
N SER A 605 0.98 -38.44 -4.24
CA SER A 605 0.16 -38.24 -3.04
C SER A 605 0.88 -37.64 -1.83
N ILE A 606 1.90 -36.80 -2.05
CA ILE A 606 2.63 -36.10 -0.97
C ILE A 606 2.18 -34.63 -0.94
N PRO A 607 1.86 -34.02 0.22
CA PRO A 607 1.58 -32.59 0.33
C PRO A 607 2.86 -31.74 0.24
N CYS A 608 2.73 -30.47 -0.17
CA CYS A 608 3.87 -29.55 -0.27
C CYS A 608 4.50 -29.19 1.09
N LEU A 609 3.70 -29.19 2.16
CA LEU A 609 4.12 -28.81 3.52
C LEU A 609 3.75 -29.92 4.51
N SER A 610 4.53 -30.04 5.57
CA SER A 610 4.23 -30.96 6.67
C SER A 610 3.49 -30.23 7.79
N VAL A 611 2.29 -30.70 8.14
CA VAL A 611 1.51 -30.20 9.28
C VAL A 611 2.06 -30.81 10.58
N LYS A 612 2.10 -30.02 11.65
CA LYS A 612 2.50 -30.51 12.97
C LYS A 612 1.53 -31.59 13.46
N THR A 613 2.06 -32.79 13.68
CA THR A 613 1.31 -33.94 14.20
C THR A 613 1.23 -34.00 15.72
N ARG A 614 2.12 -33.27 16.42
CA ARG A 614 2.11 -33.21 17.89
C ARG A 614 1.10 -32.19 18.40
N PRO A 615 0.52 -32.37 19.61
CA PRO A 615 -0.30 -31.35 20.24
C PRO A 615 0.40 -29.99 20.25
N VAL A 616 -0.26 -28.98 19.69
CA VAL A 616 0.25 -27.62 19.55
C VAL A 616 -0.45 -26.72 20.57
N ARG A 617 0.35 -26.04 21.38
CA ARG A 617 -0.13 -24.98 22.26
C ARG A 617 -0.48 -23.74 21.43
N MET A 618 -1.76 -23.39 21.37
CA MET A 618 -2.28 -22.25 20.62
C MET A 618 -2.76 -21.15 21.58
N PRO A 619 -2.26 -19.91 21.44
CA PRO A 619 -2.69 -18.80 22.28
C PRO A 619 -4.16 -18.41 21.99
N PRO A 620 -4.76 -17.55 22.84
CA PRO A 620 -6.03 -16.91 22.52
C PRO A 620 -6.04 -16.25 21.14
N GLY A 621 -7.21 -16.25 20.51
CA GLY A 621 -7.43 -15.76 19.15
C GLY A 621 -7.82 -16.86 18.18
N TYR A 622 -7.36 -16.72 16.94
CA TYR A 622 -7.65 -17.66 15.87
C TYR A 622 -6.76 -18.91 15.97
N GLN A 623 -7.37 -20.03 16.34
CA GLN A 623 -6.72 -21.33 16.57
C GLN A 623 -7.03 -22.27 15.40
N ALA A 624 -6.01 -22.90 14.83
CA ALA A 624 -6.18 -23.76 13.66
C ALA A 624 -6.92 -25.05 14.06
N ASP A 625 -8.07 -25.29 13.44
CA ASP A 625 -8.92 -26.45 13.73
C ASP A 625 -8.78 -27.55 12.66
N LEU A 626 -8.62 -27.14 11.40
CA LEU A 626 -8.48 -28.03 10.25
C LEU A 626 -7.51 -27.44 9.22
N VAL A 627 -6.64 -28.29 8.68
CA VAL A 627 -5.80 -28.00 7.51
C VAL A 627 -6.23 -28.93 6.38
N ILE A 628 -6.36 -28.41 5.17
CA ILE A 628 -6.65 -29.18 3.97
C ILE A 628 -5.50 -28.91 2.99
N GLN A 629 -4.87 -29.95 2.47
CA GLN A 629 -3.74 -29.83 1.55
C GLN A 629 -4.03 -30.59 0.26
N LEU A 630 -3.89 -29.90 -0.87
CA LEU A 630 -3.79 -30.59 -2.14
C LEU A 630 -2.45 -31.33 -2.21
N VAL A 631 -2.48 -32.56 -2.71
CA VAL A 631 -1.28 -33.41 -2.84
C VAL A 631 -0.75 -33.42 -4.26
N TRP A 632 0.51 -33.83 -4.42
CA TRP A 632 1.12 -34.11 -5.71
C TRP A 632 0.41 -35.26 -6.42
N VAL A 633 0.28 -35.14 -7.73
CA VAL A 633 -0.43 -36.10 -8.58
C VAL A 633 0.43 -36.38 -9.79
N ASP A 634 0.78 -37.64 -10.02
CA ASP A 634 1.57 -38.12 -11.15
C ASP A 634 2.90 -37.38 -11.32
N GLY A 635 3.53 -37.04 -10.19
CA GLY A 635 4.77 -36.27 -10.13
C GLY A 635 4.64 -34.77 -10.39
N GLU A 636 3.43 -34.24 -10.62
CA GLU A 636 3.18 -32.80 -10.75
C GLU A 636 2.76 -32.16 -9.41
N PRO A 637 3.22 -30.93 -9.11
CA PRO A 637 2.77 -30.19 -7.94
C PRO A 637 1.29 -29.78 -8.08
N PRO A 638 0.56 -29.66 -6.95
CA PRO A 638 -0.83 -29.20 -6.97
C PRO A 638 -0.96 -27.80 -7.56
N GLN A 639 -2.05 -27.57 -8.31
CA GLN A 639 -2.37 -26.28 -8.90
C GLN A 639 -2.86 -25.29 -7.84
N GLN A 640 -2.60 -23.99 -8.05
CA GLN A 640 -2.98 -22.93 -7.12
C GLN A 640 -4.49 -22.80 -6.97
N ILE A 641 -4.95 -22.55 -5.75
CA ILE A 641 -6.36 -22.34 -5.43
C ILE A 641 -6.80 -21.01 -6.06
N THR A 642 -7.87 -21.01 -6.85
CA THR A 642 -8.39 -19.83 -7.57
C THR A 642 -9.68 -19.29 -6.99
N SER A 643 -10.37 -20.03 -6.13
CA SER A 643 -11.57 -19.59 -5.41
C SER A 643 -11.66 -20.25 -4.03
N LEU A 644 -12.23 -19.53 -3.06
CA LEU A 644 -12.39 -19.97 -1.67
C LEU A 644 -13.69 -19.39 -1.09
N SER A 645 -14.50 -20.24 -0.46
CA SER A 645 -15.72 -19.82 0.24
C SER A 645 -15.98 -20.72 1.44
N ILE A 646 -16.60 -20.19 2.48
CA ILE A 646 -16.96 -20.95 3.68
C ILE A 646 -18.36 -20.54 4.14
N SER A 647 -19.15 -21.52 4.54
CA SER A 647 -20.42 -21.31 5.24
C SER A 647 -20.26 -21.75 6.68
N SER A 648 -20.28 -20.77 7.59
CA SER A 648 -20.23 -21.03 9.04
C SER A 648 -21.49 -21.77 9.50
N ALA A 649 -22.67 -21.41 8.98
CA ALA A 649 -23.92 -22.11 9.28
C ALA A 649 -23.89 -23.58 8.85
N TYR A 650 -23.44 -23.87 7.63
CA TYR A 650 -23.46 -25.24 7.11
C TYR A 650 -22.31 -26.10 7.66
N GLY A 651 -21.26 -25.47 8.17
CA GLY A 651 -20.05 -26.19 8.59
C GLY A 651 -19.23 -26.69 7.40
N ILE A 652 -19.26 -25.98 6.27
CA ILE A 652 -18.68 -26.42 5.00
C ILE A 652 -17.74 -25.35 4.45
N VAL A 653 -16.58 -25.79 3.95
CA VAL A 653 -15.67 -24.98 3.13
C VAL A 653 -15.64 -25.55 1.71
N ALA A 654 -15.62 -24.67 0.72
CA ALA A 654 -15.42 -25.04 -0.67
C ALA A 654 -14.26 -24.23 -1.25
N PHE A 655 -13.44 -24.87 -2.06
CA PHE A 655 -12.36 -24.22 -2.79
C PHE A 655 -12.14 -24.91 -4.13
N GLY A 656 -11.71 -24.15 -5.12
CA GLY A 656 -11.48 -24.64 -6.47
C GLY A 656 -10.19 -24.11 -7.08
N ASN A 657 -9.73 -24.77 -8.13
CA ASN A 657 -8.57 -24.37 -8.93
C ASN A 657 -8.86 -24.61 -10.43
N CYS A 658 -7.81 -24.70 -11.26
CA CYS A 658 -7.92 -25.05 -12.68
C CYS A 658 -8.11 -26.56 -12.97
N THR A 659 -8.11 -27.42 -11.95
CA THR A 659 -8.34 -28.85 -12.09
C THR A 659 -9.72 -29.27 -11.59
N GLY A 660 -10.28 -28.63 -10.56
CA GLY A 660 -11.57 -29.04 -10.04
C GLY A 660 -12.05 -28.29 -8.80
N LEU A 661 -13.07 -28.88 -8.18
CA LEU A 661 -13.75 -28.40 -6.98
C LEU A 661 -13.53 -29.37 -5.82
N VAL A 662 -13.26 -28.82 -4.64
CA VAL A 662 -13.26 -29.55 -3.37
C VAL A 662 -14.28 -28.94 -2.42
N VAL A 663 -15.08 -29.79 -1.78
CA VAL A 663 -16.02 -29.43 -0.72
C VAL A 663 -15.71 -30.27 0.51
N VAL A 664 -15.46 -29.63 1.64
CA VAL A 664 -15.09 -30.27 2.90
C VAL A 664 -16.04 -29.86 4.00
N ASP A 665 -16.49 -30.85 4.76
CA ASP A 665 -17.17 -30.66 6.03
C ASP A 665 -16.12 -30.40 7.11
N PHE A 666 -16.08 -29.19 7.67
CA PHE A 666 -15.10 -28.84 8.70
C PHE A 666 -15.58 -29.12 10.14
N ILE A 667 -16.83 -29.53 10.33
CA ILE A 667 -17.33 -29.98 11.63
C ILE A 667 -16.96 -31.46 11.82
N GLN A 668 -17.24 -32.31 10.82
CA GLN A 668 -16.87 -33.72 10.81
C GLN A 668 -15.44 -33.97 10.32
N LYS A 669 -14.80 -32.95 9.72
CA LYS A 669 -13.44 -33.02 9.18
C LYS A 669 -13.34 -34.11 8.10
N THR A 670 -14.26 -34.09 7.14
CA THR A 670 -14.37 -35.07 6.05
C THR A 670 -14.48 -34.38 4.69
N VAL A 671 -13.88 -34.98 3.67
CA VAL A 671 -14.04 -34.52 2.28
C VAL A 671 -15.38 -35.02 1.78
N LEU A 672 -16.27 -34.10 1.39
CA LEU A 672 -17.60 -34.43 0.85
C LEU A 672 -17.55 -34.62 -0.66
N LEU A 673 -16.73 -33.84 -1.35
CA LEU A 673 -16.60 -33.82 -2.80
C LEU A 673 -15.17 -33.45 -3.18
N SER A 674 -14.58 -34.20 -4.12
CA SER A 674 -13.37 -33.82 -4.86
C SER A 674 -13.61 -34.27 -6.30
N MET A 675 -13.75 -33.33 -7.22
CA MET A 675 -14.14 -33.64 -8.59
C MET A 675 -13.45 -32.73 -9.61
N GLY A 676 -13.11 -33.29 -10.78
CA GLY A 676 -12.56 -32.51 -11.88
C GLY A 676 -13.60 -31.52 -12.45
N THR A 677 -13.14 -30.45 -13.11
CA THR A 677 -14.06 -29.46 -13.71
C THR A 677 -14.95 -30.07 -14.79
N ILE A 678 -14.45 -31.05 -15.56
CA ILE A 678 -15.24 -31.80 -16.56
C ILE A 678 -16.38 -32.58 -15.89
N ASP A 679 -16.14 -33.13 -14.69
CA ASP A 679 -17.12 -33.95 -13.98
C ASP A 679 -18.33 -33.16 -13.48
N LEU A 680 -18.19 -31.83 -13.35
CA LEU A 680 -19.30 -30.93 -12.97
C LEU A 680 -20.45 -30.99 -13.98
N TYR A 681 -20.19 -31.46 -15.21
CA TYR A 681 -21.12 -31.47 -16.31
C TYR A 681 -21.70 -32.84 -16.67
N ARG A 682 -21.41 -33.95 -15.95
CA ARG A 682 -21.66 -35.38 -16.36
C ARG A 682 -23.10 -35.81 -16.77
N SER A 683 -24.04 -34.89 -16.98
CA SER A 683 -25.33 -35.13 -17.64
C SER A 683 -25.60 -34.25 -18.89
N SER A 684 -24.68 -33.37 -19.30
CA SER A 684 -24.87 -32.40 -20.38
C SER A 684 -23.65 -32.35 -21.30
N ASP A 685 -23.74 -32.97 -22.48
CA ASP A 685 -22.68 -32.93 -23.50
C ASP A 685 -22.64 -31.53 -24.15
N LEU A 686 -21.70 -30.66 -23.73
CA LEU A 686 -21.57 -29.29 -24.24
C LEU A 686 -20.78 -29.19 -25.55
N TYR A 687 -20.01 -30.23 -25.93
CA TYR A 687 -19.04 -30.14 -27.03
C TYR A 687 -19.61 -30.43 -28.43
N GLN A 688 -20.90 -30.74 -28.58
CA GLN A 688 -21.58 -30.68 -29.89
C GLN A 688 -21.98 -29.25 -30.29
N ARG A 689 -21.06 -28.29 -30.21
CA ARG A 689 -21.16 -27.06 -31.01
C ARG A 689 -20.36 -27.26 -32.29
N GLN A 690 -21.04 -27.71 -33.36
CA GLN A 690 -20.49 -27.59 -34.71
C GLN A 690 -19.98 -26.16 -34.91
N PRO A 691 -18.73 -25.96 -35.36
CA PRO A 691 -18.18 -24.63 -35.59
C PRO A 691 -19.02 -23.93 -36.65
N ARG A 692 -19.85 -22.97 -36.21
CA ARG A 692 -20.59 -22.11 -37.14
C ARG A 692 -19.58 -21.16 -37.75
N SER A 693 -19.32 -21.34 -39.05
CA SER A 693 -18.51 -20.39 -39.83
C SER A 693 -19.01 -18.96 -39.62
N PRO A 694 -18.14 -17.99 -39.29
CA PRO A 694 -18.54 -16.60 -39.14
C PRO A 694 -19.17 -16.09 -40.43
N ARG A 695 -20.47 -15.74 -40.38
CA ARG A 695 -21.14 -15.08 -41.50
C ARG A 695 -20.45 -13.73 -41.72
N LYS A 696 -19.88 -13.56 -42.92
CA LYS A 696 -19.23 -12.34 -43.40
C LYS A 696 -20.16 -11.14 -43.21
N ASN A 697 -19.87 -10.31 -42.21
CA ASN A 697 -20.38 -8.94 -42.20
C ASN A 697 -19.32 -8.02 -42.80
N ARG A 698 -19.76 -7.21 -43.78
CA ARG A 698 -18.91 -6.37 -44.64
C ARG A 698 -18.18 -5.30 -43.82
N GLN A 699 -16.86 -5.25 -44.06
CA GLN A 699 -15.98 -4.07 -44.06
C GLN A 699 -16.31 -2.91 -43.10
N PHE A 700 -15.58 -2.85 -41.99
CA PHE A 700 -14.96 -1.59 -41.56
C PHE A 700 -13.46 -1.85 -41.34
N ILE A 701 -12.66 -1.31 -42.25
CA ILE A 701 -11.20 -1.24 -42.15
C ILE A 701 -10.91 0.02 -41.31
N ALA A 702 -10.48 -0.17 -40.06
CA ALA A 702 -9.88 0.90 -39.26
C ALA A 702 -8.74 0.29 -38.44
N ASP A 703 -7.54 0.46 -38.98
CA ASP A 703 -6.24 0.55 -38.32
C ASP A 703 -5.94 -0.39 -37.14
N ASN A 704 -5.31 -1.51 -37.50
CA ASN A 704 -4.45 -2.33 -36.63
C ASN A 704 -3.20 -1.55 -36.19
N PHE A 705 -3.36 -0.62 -35.25
CA PHE A 705 -2.26 -0.02 -34.49
C PHE A 705 -2.59 0.01 -32.99
N CYS A 706 -2.69 -1.15 -32.34
CA CYS A 706 -2.61 -1.20 -30.87
C CYS A 706 -2.06 -2.51 -30.24
N MET A 707 -1.86 -3.60 -30.99
CA MET A 707 -1.62 -4.93 -30.37
C MET A 707 -0.19 -5.50 -30.49
N ARG A 708 0.84 -4.68 -30.72
CA ARG A 708 2.25 -5.14 -30.69
C ARG A 708 3.13 -4.48 -29.60
N GLY A 709 2.53 -3.79 -28.63
CA GLY A 709 3.29 -3.05 -27.60
C GLY A 709 3.51 -3.78 -26.27
N LEU A 710 2.82 -4.88 -25.96
CA LEU A 710 2.75 -5.39 -24.57
C LEU A 710 3.87 -6.35 -24.16
N SER A 711 4.86 -6.62 -25.02
CA SER A 711 6.06 -7.40 -24.64
C SER A 711 7.29 -6.54 -24.31
N ASN A 712 7.22 -5.20 -24.44
CA ASN A 712 8.39 -4.31 -24.30
C ASN A 712 8.27 -3.28 -23.17
N PHE A 713 7.38 -3.47 -22.19
CA PHE A 713 7.34 -2.63 -20.98
C PHE A 713 8.09 -3.30 -19.81
N TYR A 714 9.39 -3.49 -19.98
CA TYR A 714 10.33 -3.29 -18.87
C TYR A 714 10.98 -1.93 -19.14
N PRO A 715 10.74 -0.88 -18.32
CA PRO A 715 11.62 0.27 -18.37
C PRO A 715 12.98 -0.22 -17.88
N ASP A 716 13.95 -0.20 -18.79
CA ASP A 716 15.38 -0.36 -18.52
C ASP A 716 15.83 0.88 -17.72
N LEU A 717 15.35 0.97 -16.47
CA LEU A 717 15.41 2.14 -15.61
C LEU A 717 16.75 2.17 -14.86
N THR A 718 17.87 2.06 -15.59
CA THR A 718 19.21 2.35 -15.04
C THR A 718 20.04 3.27 -15.93
N LYS A 719 19.50 3.83 -17.03
CA LYS A 719 20.25 4.73 -17.90
C LYS A 719 19.51 6.03 -18.20
N ARG A 720 20.15 7.13 -17.80
CA ARG A 720 19.89 8.55 -18.11
C ARG A 720 18.89 9.32 -17.25
N ILE A 721 19.22 9.55 -15.97
CA ILE A 721 19.24 10.90 -15.39
C ILE A 721 20.40 10.94 -14.38
N ARG A 722 21.40 11.76 -14.67
CA ARG A 722 22.60 11.97 -13.84
C ARG A 722 22.25 13.04 -12.80
N THR A 723 21.65 12.66 -11.68
CA THR A 723 21.67 13.50 -10.47
C THR A 723 22.94 13.17 -9.71
N SER A 724 23.74 14.18 -9.33
CA SER A 724 25.03 14.08 -8.65
C SER A 724 25.00 13.44 -7.25
N TYR A 725 23.95 12.70 -6.89
CA TYR A 725 23.80 12.01 -5.60
C TYR A 725 23.88 10.47 -5.69
N GLN A 726 24.13 9.90 -6.88
CA GLN A 726 24.36 8.45 -7.02
C GLN A 726 25.59 8.19 -7.91
N SER A 727 26.77 8.35 -7.35
CA SER A 727 27.98 7.71 -7.85
C SER A 727 28.68 7.02 -6.69
N LEU A 728 28.96 5.72 -6.86
CA LEU A 728 29.66 4.79 -5.95
C LEU A 728 28.80 3.98 -4.96
N THR A 729 27.89 3.13 -5.46
CA THR A 729 27.53 1.88 -4.74
C THR A 729 27.20 0.66 -5.60
N GLU A 730 27.19 0.73 -6.94
CA GLU A 730 27.01 -0.46 -7.79
C GLU A 730 28.27 -0.76 -8.59
N LEU A 731 29.28 -1.35 -7.93
CA LEU A 731 30.27 -2.17 -8.63
C LEU A 731 29.93 -3.62 -8.30
N ASN A 732 29.44 -4.33 -9.32
CA ASN A 732 29.21 -5.77 -9.25
C ASN A 732 30.48 -6.50 -8.83
N ASP A 733 30.32 -7.40 -7.86
CA ASP A 733 31.32 -8.30 -7.31
C ASP A 733 32.03 -9.10 -8.42
N SER A 734 33.27 -8.74 -8.74
CA SER A 734 34.28 -9.64 -9.29
C SER A 734 35.69 -9.07 -9.03
N PRO A 735 36.61 -9.84 -8.41
CA PRO A 735 37.88 -9.30 -7.92
C PRO A 735 38.89 -9.20 -9.07
N VAL A 736 39.38 -7.99 -9.35
CA VAL A 736 40.60 -7.78 -10.14
C VAL A 736 41.58 -6.95 -9.28
N PRO A 737 42.88 -7.32 -9.20
CA PRO A 737 43.79 -6.81 -8.16
C PRO A 737 44.16 -5.34 -8.32
N LEU A 738 44.41 -4.70 -7.17
CA LEU A 738 44.90 -3.33 -6.97
C LEU A 738 46.12 -2.99 -7.84
N GLU A 739 45.94 -2.19 -8.89
CA GLU A 739 46.94 -1.23 -9.33
C GLU A 739 46.36 0.19 -9.33
N LEU A 740 47.15 1.08 -8.75
CA LEU A 740 46.82 2.43 -8.29
C LEU A 740 46.82 3.41 -9.47
N GLU A 741 45.67 3.68 -10.11
CA GLU A 741 45.52 4.84 -10.99
C GLU A 741 44.69 5.96 -10.36
N ARG A 742 45.43 7.02 -10.02
CA ARG A 742 45.00 8.31 -9.52
C ARG A 742 44.12 8.99 -10.59
N CYS A 743 42.80 9.00 -10.37
CA CYS A 743 41.84 9.59 -11.30
C CYS A 743 42.05 11.11 -11.45
N LYS A 744 42.59 11.53 -12.60
CA LYS A 744 42.48 12.90 -13.10
C LYS A 744 41.12 13.07 -13.77
N SER A 745 40.46 14.18 -13.46
CA SER A 745 39.19 14.65 -14.01
C SER A 745 39.20 14.74 -15.56
N PRO A 746 38.23 14.16 -16.28
CA PRO A 746 38.10 14.35 -17.72
C PRO A 746 37.29 15.62 -17.99
N THR A 747 37.98 16.68 -18.43
CA THR A 747 37.40 17.82 -19.14
C THR A 747 37.83 17.73 -20.60
N SER A 748 36.89 18.00 -21.52
CA SER A 748 37.06 18.29 -22.97
C SER A 748 37.89 17.28 -23.78
N ASP A 749 37.33 16.56 -24.75
CA ASP A 749 37.14 17.13 -26.09
C ASP A 749 36.41 16.17 -27.06
N HIS A 750 35.88 16.80 -28.12
CA HIS A 750 35.49 16.27 -29.44
C HIS A 750 34.14 15.59 -29.67
N VAL A 751 33.22 16.46 -30.10
CA VAL A 751 32.22 16.30 -31.15
C VAL A 751 32.76 15.56 -32.38
N ASN A 752 32.10 14.48 -32.79
CA ASN A 752 31.72 14.20 -34.19
C ASN A 752 30.78 12.99 -34.26
N GLY A 753 29.62 13.18 -34.88
CA GLY A 753 28.67 12.11 -35.18
C GLY A 753 29.01 11.38 -36.48
N HIS A 754 28.52 10.15 -36.61
CA HIS A 754 27.55 9.77 -37.66
C HIS A 754 27.11 8.31 -37.45
N CYS A 755 25.84 8.08 -37.75
CA CYS A 755 25.20 6.78 -37.86
C CYS A 755 25.70 6.04 -39.10
N THR A 756 25.87 4.71 -39.02
CA THR A 756 25.36 3.71 -39.98
C THR A 756 25.63 2.27 -39.51
N SER A 757 24.57 1.48 -39.59
CA SER A 757 24.33 0.04 -39.82
C SER A 757 25.46 -0.91 -40.29
N PRO A 758 25.23 -2.25 -40.22
CA PRO A 758 26.23 -3.27 -39.86
C PRO A 758 26.66 -4.21 -41.01
N THR A 759 27.89 -4.73 -40.99
CA THR A 759 28.22 -6.09 -41.48
C THR A 759 29.62 -6.55 -41.03
N SER A 760 29.68 -7.77 -40.50
CA SER A 760 30.76 -8.78 -40.54
C SER A 760 32.24 -8.34 -40.66
N GLN A 761 33.03 -8.64 -39.63
CA GLN A 761 34.44 -9.03 -39.83
C GLN A 761 34.80 -10.25 -38.98
N SER A 762 35.44 -11.19 -39.66
CA SER A 762 35.97 -12.47 -39.23
C SER A 762 37.42 -12.36 -38.75
N CYS A 763 37.86 -13.41 -38.04
CA CYS A 763 39.24 -13.91 -37.92
C CYS A 763 40.19 -13.21 -36.93
N SER A 764 40.51 -13.93 -35.84
CA SER A 764 41.92 -14.28 -35.58
C SER A 764 42.01 -15.52 -34.70
N SER A 765 42.60 -16.55 -35.28
CA SER A 765 43.09 -17.81 -34.72
C SER A 765 44.25 -17.61 -33.73
N GLY A 766 44.27 -18.37 -32.63
CA GLY A 766 45.43 -18.40 -31.75
C GLY A 766 45.38 -19.38 -30.57
N LYS A 767 45.96 -20.57 -30.79
CA LYS A 767 46.61 -21.48 -29.80
C LYS A 767 45.76 -22.40 -28.90
N ARG A 768 45.56 -23.58 -29.48
CA ARG A 768 45.55 -24.94 -28.92
C ARG A 768 46.53 -25.14 -27.74
N LEU A 769 46.04 -25.64 -26.61
CA LEU A 769 46.76 -26.44 -25.63
C LEU A 769 45.93 -27.71 -25.36
N SER A 770 46.61 -28.85 -25.37
CA SER A 770 46.07 -30.20 -25.44
C SER A 770 46.06 -30.91 -24.09
N SER A 771 45.09 -31.82 -23.98
CA SER A 771 45.10 -33.14 -23.33
C SER A 771 45.10 -33.29 -21.80
N ALA A 772 44.17 -34.17 -21.40
CA ALA A 772 44.19 -35.16 -20.32
C ALA A 772 43.42 -34.83 -19.03
N ASP A 773 42.17 -35.33 -19.01
CA ASP A 773 41.55 -36.14 -17.94
C ASP A 773 41.98 -35.90 -16.49
N VAL A 774 41.19 -35.10 -15.76
CA VAL A 774 40.78 -35.42 -14.38
C VAL A 774 39.38 -34.85 -14.13
N SER A 775 38.46 -35.74 -13.80
CA SER A 775 37.14 -35.52 -13.23
C SER A 775 37.15 -34.49 -12.08
N LYS A 776 36.62 -33.29 -12.32
CA LYS A 776 36.18 -32.36 -11.28
C LYS A 776 34.86 -31.73 -11.66
N VAL A 777 33.83 -32.20 -10.96
CA VAL A 777 32.56 -31.55 -10.63
C VAL A 777 32.52 -30.07 -11.04
N ASN A 778 31.86 -29.79 -12.16
CA ASN A 778 31.49 -28.44 -12.54
C ASN A 778 30.51 -27.91 -11.49
N ARG A 779 30.96 -26.89 -10.75
CA ARG A 779 30.10 -25.95 -10.04
C ARG A 779 29.18 -25.30 -11.07
N TRP A 780 27.97 -25.83 -11.20
CA TRP A 780 26.86 -25.07 -11.76
C TRP A 780 26.42 -24.11 -10.66
N GLY A 781 26.83 -22.84 -10.80
CA GLY A 781 26.17 -21.77 -10.04
C GLY A 781 24.72 -21.70 -10.52
N PRO A 782 23.73 -21.57 -9.60
CA PRO A 782 22.34 -21.49 -10.00
C PRO A 782 22.15 -20.21 -10.80
N GLY A 783 22.00 -20.35 -12.12
CA GLY A 783 21.45 -19.29 -12.95
C GLY A 783 20.07 -18.96 -12.41
N ARG A 784 19.88 -17.73 -11.96
CA ARG A 784 18.63 -17.22 -11.39
C ARG A 784 17.47 -17.55 -12.33
N PRO A 785 16.52 -18.42 -11.96
CA PRO A 785 15.24 -18.49 -12.67
C PRO A 785 14.46 -17.21 -12.33
N PRO A 786 13.81 -16.56 -13.30
CA PRO A 786 13.02 -15.36 -13.01
C PRO A 786 11.84 -15.71 -12.10
N PHE A 787 11.65 -14.91 -11.04
CA PHE A 787 10.55 -14.97 -10.07
C PHE A 787 9.20 -15.30 -10.74
N ARG A 788 8.63 -16.47 -10.44
CA ARG A 788 7.26 -16.82 -10.83
C ARG A 788 6.26 -16.00 -9.99
N LYS A 789 5.71 -14.93 -10.57
CA LYS A 789 4.69 -14.08 -9.94
C LYS A 789 3.33 -14.82 -9.92
N ALA A 790 2.78 -15.07 -8.74
CA ALA A 790 1.43 -15.60 -8.51
C ALA A 790 0.36 -14.65 -9.08
N GLN A 791 -0.07 -14.85 -10.33
CA GLN A 791 -1.04 -14.04 -11.06
C GLN A 791 -2.46 -14.27 -10.52
N SER A 792 -3.33 -13.23 -10.51
CA SER A 792 -4.79 -13.46 -10.36
C SER A 792 -5.24 -14.42 -11.47
N ALA A 793 -6.29 -15.22 -11.27
CA ALA A 793 -6.79 -16.16 -12.26
C ALA A 793 -7.00 -15.52 -13.66
N ALA A 794 -7.42 -14.25 -13.71
CA ALA A 794 -7.56 -13.47 -14.95
C ALA A 794 -6.23 -13.13 -15.65
N CYS A 795 -5.11 -13.21 -14.92
CA CYS A 795 -3.76 -12.96 -15.41
C CYS A 795 -2.97 -14.24 -15.67
N MET A 796 -3.47 -15.40 -15.23
CA MET A 796 -2.81 -16.71 -15.41
C MET A 796 -2.81 -17.17 -16.88
N GLU A 797 -3.72 -16.68 -17.72
CA GLU A 797 -3.77 -17.08 -19.14
C GLU A 797 -2.54 -16.65 -19.97
N ILE A 798 -1.72 -15.70 -19.50
CA ILE A 798 -0.59 -15.17 -20.30
C ILE A 798 0.75 -15.86 -19.93
N SER A 799 0.77 -16.88 -19.07
CA SER A 799 2.03 -17.52 -18.67
C SER A 799 1.88 -19.02 -18.37
N LEU A 800 1.37 -19.81 -19.33
CA LEU A 800 1.59 -21.26 -19.31
C LEU A 800 3.06 -21.58 -19.64
N PRO A 801 3.66 -22.60 -18.99
CA PRO A 801 5.04 -22.99 -19.25
C PRO A 801 5.18 -23.53 -20.68
N VAL A 802 5.93 -22.83 -21.52
CA VAL A 802 6.52 -23.44 -22.71
C VAL A 802 7.62 -24.36 -22.20
N THR A 803 7.38 -25.67 -22.21
CA THR A 803 8.43 -26.66 -22.05
C THR A 803 9.46 -26.42 -23.17
N THR A 804 10.66 -26.01 -22.78
CA THR A 804 11.80 -25.87 -23.69
C THR A 804 12.29 -27.26 -24.07
N GLU A 805 11.64 -27.91 -25.03
CA GLU A 805 12.34 -28.92 -25.83
C GLU A 805 13.15 -28.21 -26.90
N GLU A 806 14.46 -28.19 -26.69
CA GLU A 806 15.46 -27.79 -27.68
C GLU A 806 15.34 -28.69 -28.92
N THR A 807 14.56 -28.28 -29.91
CA THR A 807 14.65 -28.86 -31.26
C THR A 807 15.14 -27.82 -32.26
N ARG A 808 16.35 -28.10 -32.73
CA ARG A 808 17.17 -27.39 -33.71
C ARG A 808 16.38 -26.79 -34.86
N GLU A 809 16.79 -25.56 -35.20
CA GLU A 809 16.80 -24.94 -36.52
C GLU A 809 16.23 -25.79 -37.67
N ASN A 810 15.07 -25.39 -38.18
CA ASN A 810 14.76 -25.59 -39.59
C ASN A 810 14.14 -24.32 -40.18
N SER A 811 14.98 -23.60 -40.89
CA SER A 811 14.62 -22.54 -41.83
C SER A 811 13.84 -23.14 -43.01
N TYR A 812 12.55 -22.82 -43.15
CA TYR A 812 11.90 -22.77 -44.46
C TYR A 812 10.92 -21.59 -44.56
N ASN A 813 11.25 -20.72 -45.50
CA ASN A 813 10.46 -19.59 -45.97
C ASN A 813 9.18 -20.04 -46.71
N ARG A 814 8.19 -19.15 -46.69
CA ARG A 814 7.14 -18.92 -47.71
C ARG A 814 6.05 -20.01 -47.87
N SER A 815 4.82 -19.69 -47.45
CA SER A 815 3.71 -19.31 -48.37
C SER A 815 2.32 -19.33 -47.70
N ARG A 816 1.59 -18.22 -47.88
CA ARG A 816 0.13 -18.07 -48.11
C ARG A 816 -0.84 -19.13 -47.53
N SER A 817 -1.58 -18.67 -46.51
CA SER A 817 -3.02 -18.90 -46.29
C SER A 817 -3.53 -20.34 -46.40
N SER A 818 -3.48 -21.05 -45.28
CA SER A 818 -4.46 -22.06 -44.88
C SER A 818 -4.75 -21.87 -43.39
N SER A 819 -6.02 -21.99 -43.04
CA SER A 819 -6.60 -21.90 -41.71
C SER A 819 -5.85 -22.75 -40.68
N ILE A 820 -5.30 -22.11 -39.66
CA ILE A 820 -4.84 -22.75 -38.42
C ILE A 820 -6.11 -23.16 -37.65
N SER A 821 -6.58 -24.36 -37.92
CA SER A 821 -7.44 -25.14 -37.04
C SER A 821 -6.58 -26.31 -36.58
N SER A 822 -6.37 -26.45 -35.26
CA SER A 822 -5.58 -27.48 -34.54
C SER A 822 -4.20 -27.05 -34.00
N ILE A 823 -4.06 -25.85 -33.42
CA ILE A 823 -3.30 -25.80 -32.16
C ILE A 823 -4.32 -26.23 -31.11
N ASP A 824 -4.12 -27.42 -30.54
CA ASP A 824 -4.85 -27.88 -29.36
C ASP A 824 -4.54 -26.90 -28.24
N LYS A 825 -5.42 -25.90 -28.11
CA LYS A 825 -5.41 -25.00 -26.97
C LYS A 825 -6.11 -25.77 -25.87
N ASP A 826 -5.33 -26.33 -24.95
CA ASP A 826 -5.77 -26.69 -23.60
C ASP A 826 -6.43 -25.46 -22.94
N SER A 827 -7.71 -25.20 -23.20
CA SER A 827 -8.48 -24.24 -22.42
C SER A 827 -8.85 -24.91 -21.11
N LYS A 828 -7.90 -24.99 -20.17
CA LYS A 828 -8.16 -25.45 -18.80
C LYS A 828 -9.21 -24.52 -18.18
N GLU A 829 -10.39 -25.05 -17.89
CA GLU A 829 -11.43 -24.32 -17.19
C GLU A 829 -11.13 -24.26 -15.69
N ALA A 830 -10.98 -23.05 -15.14
CA ALA A 830 -10.80 -22.82 -13.70
C ALA A 830 -12.09 -22.39 -13.00
N ILE A 831 -12.21 -22.73 -11.72
CA ILE A 831 -13.28 -22.28 -10.82
C ILE A 831 -12.90 -20.93 -10.22
N THR A 832 -13.63 -19.88 -10.58
CA THR A 832 -13.26 -18.49 -10.27
C THR A 832 -14.12 -17.85 -9.18
N ALA A 833 -15.31 -18.40 -8.89
CA ALA A 833 -16.18 -17.88 -7.84
C ALA A 833 -16.96 -19.00 -7.14
N LEU A 834 -17.16 -18.87 -5.83
CA LEU A 834 -17.90 -19.81 -4.99
C LEU A 834 -18.78 -19.04 -4.00
N TYR A 835 -20.06 -19.41 -3.89
CA TYR A 835 -21.00 -18.74 -3.00
C TYR A 835 -22.02 -19.69 -2.39
N PHE A 836 -22.13 -19.67 -1.06
CA PHE A 836 -23.14 -20.42 -0.33
C PHE A 836 -24.39 -19.59 -0.10
N MET A 837 -25.56 -20.12 -0.39
CA MET A 837 -26.84 -19.49 -0.05
C MET A 837 -27.99 -20.50 0.02
N GLU A 838 -29.10 -20.13 0.63
CA GLU A 838 -30.36 -20.88 0.49
C GLU A 838 -31.05 -20.46 -0.81
N SER A 839 -31.25 -21.41 -1.71
CA SER A 839 -31.76 -21.14 -3.06
C SER A 839 -32.53 -22.34 -3.60
N PHE A 840 -33.27 -22.13 -4.68
CA PHE A 840 -33.89 -23.20 -5.44
C PHE A 840 -32.82 -23.92 -6.28
N ALA A 841 -32.61 -25.20 -6.00
CA ALA A 841 -31.56 -26.00 -6.66
C ALA A 841 -31.84 -26.20 -8.16
N ARG A 842 -33.11 -26.34 -8.53
CA ARG A 842 -33.58 -26.55 -9.90
C ARG A 842 -34.66 -25.56 -10.31
N LYS A 843 -34.85 -25.48 -11.63
CA LYS A 843 -35.89 -24.67 -12.25
C LYS A 843 -37.26 -25.14 -11.76
N ASN A 844 -38.07 -24.20 -11.30
CA ASN A 844 -39.41 -24.43 -10.75
C ASN A 844 -39.45 -25.36 -9.52
N ASP A 845 -38.36 -25.51 -8.77
CA ASP A 845 -38.44 -26.17 -7.45
C ASP A 845 -39.40 -25.39 -6.53
N SER A 846 -40.13 -26.11 -5.68
CA SER A 846 -41.13 -25.54 -4.76
C SER A 846 -40.55 -25.10 -3.42
N THR A 847 -39.34 -25.53 -3.08
CA THR A 847 -38.70 -25.28 -1.79
C THR A 847 -37.26 -24.81 -1.99
N VAL A 848 -36.82 -23.88 -1.16
CA VAL A 848 -35.40 -23.51 -1.07
C VAL A 848 -34.62 -24.59 -0.32
N SER A 849 -33.36 -24.79 -0.70
CA SER A 849 -32.41 -25.65 0.00
C SER A 849 -31.02 -24.99 0.05
N PRO A 850 -30.16 -25.37 1.00
CA PRO A 850 -28.77 -24.96 1.00
C PRO A 850 -28.08 -25.34 -0.31
N CYS A 851 -27.48 -24.36 -0.99
CA CYS A 851 -26.82 -24.53 -2.28
C CYS A 851 -25.43 -23.90 -2.27
N LEU A 852 -24.53 -24.49 -3.07
CA LEU A 852 -23.25 -23.91 -3.47
C LEU A 852 -23.33 -23.52 -4.94
N PHE A 853 -23.12 -22.24 -5.22
CA PHE A 853 -22.99 -21.69 -6.56
C PHE A 853 -21.53 -21.71 -6.97
N VAL A 854 -21.25 -22.28 -8.13
CA VAL A 854 -19.90 -22.47 -8.68
C VAL A 854 -19.80 -21.73 -9.99
N GLY A 855 -18.94 -20.71 -10.04
CA GLY A 855 -18.68 -19.91 -11.24
C GLY A 855 -17.34 -20.27 -11.85
N THR A 856 -17.28 -20.35 -13.18
CA THR A 856 -16.06 -20.73 -13.91
C THR A 856 -15.50 -19.61 -14.78
N SER A 857 -14.23 -19.78 -15.16
CA SER A 857 -13.49 -18.94 -16.12
C SER A 857 -14.14 -18.86 -17.50
N LEU A 858 -14.94 -19.86 -17.90
CA LEU A 858 -15.68 -19.86 -19.17
C LEU A 858 -17.05 -19.18 -19.07
N GLY A 859 -17.40 -18.65 -17.90
CA GLY A 859 -18.69 -18.00 -17.65
C GLY A 859 -19.82 -18.99 -17.35
N MET A 860 -19.51 -20.25 -17.03
CA MET A 860 -20.51 -21.23 -16.60
C MET A 860 -20.81 -21.05 -15.11
N VAL A 861 -22.07 -21.25 -14.76
CA VAL A 861 -22.53 -21.27 -13.37
C VAL A 861 -23.21 -22.60 -13.13
N VAL A 862 -22.69 -23.36 -12.17
CA VAL A 862 -23.20 -24.66 -11.75
C VAL A 862 -23.74 -24.54 -10.33
N LEU A 863 -24.92 -25.11 -10.09
CA LEU A 863 -25.50 -25.18 -8.75
C LEU A 863 -25.33 -26.59 -8.19
N ILE A 864 -24.89 -26.66 -6.95
CA ILE A 864 -24.75 -27.89 -6.17
C ILE A 864 -25.66 -27.78 -4.95
N SER A 865 -26.59 -28.74 -4.80
CA SER A 865 -27.48 -28.82 -3.66
C SER A 865 -26.78 -29.52 -2.49
N LEU A 866 -26.98 -28.99 -1.29
CA LEU A 866 -26.45 -29.50 -0.04
C LEU A 866 -27.62 -29.95 0.84
N ASN A 867 -27.70 -31.25 1.12
CA ASN A 867 -28.69 -31.76 2.06
C ASN A 867 -28.03 -31.88 3.44
N LEU A 868 -28.38 -30.93 4.31
CA LEU A 868 -27.90 -30.90 5.69
C LEU A 868 -28.80 -31.78 6.58
N PRO A 869 -28.23 -32.47 7.58
CA PRO A 869 -29.01 -33.18 8.60
C PRO A 869 -30.00 -32.25 9.32
N SER A 870 -31.18 -32.76 9.68
CA SER A 870 -32.29 -31.97 10.21
C SER A 870 -32.08 -31.40 11.62
N SER A 871 -31.20 -32.01 12.41
CA SER A 871 -30.91 -31.56 13.78
C SER A 871 -29.43 -31.27 13.99
N ASP A 872 -29.14 -30.32 14.88
CA ASP A 872 -27.77 -29.96 15.26
C ASP A 872 -26.98 -31.16 15.79
N GLU A 873 -27.62 -32.06 16.53
CA GLU A 873 -26.97 -33.28 17.05
C GLU A 873 -26.59 -34.23 15.92
N GLN A 874 -27.49 -34.42 14.94
CA GLN A 874 -27.19 -35.21 13.74
C GLN A 874 -26.07 -34.60 12.91
N ARG A 875 -25.86 -33.28 12.96
CA ARG A 875 -24.77 -32.65 12.20
C ARG A 875 -23.38 -33.17 12.60
N PHE A 876 -23.22 -33.73 13.80
CA PHE A 876 -21.96 -34.36 14.23
C PHE A 876 -21.82 -35.82 13.80
N THR A 877 -22.90 -36.49 13.38
CA THR A 877 -22.91 -37.95 13.12
C THR A 877 -23.35 -38.33 11.71
N GLU A 878 -24.27 -37.59 11.10
CA GLU A 878 -24.79 -37.82 9.74
C GLU A 878 -24.05 -36.95 8.73
N PRO A 879 -23.55 -37.52 7.61
CA PRO A 879 -22.80 -36.77 6.62
C PRO A 879 -23.69 -35.81 5.84
N VAL A 880 -23.13 -34.67 5.44
CA VAL A 880 -23.78 -33.78 4.47
C VAL A 880 -23.75 -34.43 3.09
N VAL A 881 -24.90 -34.52 2.44
CA VAL A 881 -24.98 -35.08 1.08
C VAL A 881 -24.87 -33.94 0.06
N VAL A 882 -23.88 -34.04 -0.83
CA VAL A 882 -23.59 -33.04 -1.86
C VAL A 882 -23.98 -33.59 -3.23
N LEU A 883 -24.93 -32.94 -3.91
CA LEU A 883 -25.47 -33.41 -5.18
C LEU A 883 -25.46 -32.27 -6.22
N PRO A 884 -24.79 -32.44 -7.38
CA PRO A 884 -24.94 -31.51 -8.50
C PRO A 884 -26.42 -31.41 -8.90
N SER A 885 -26.96 -30.20 -8.93
CA SER A 885 -28.40 -30.00 -9.16
C SER A 885 -28.83 -30.18 -10.61
N GLY A 886 -27.87 -30.19 -11.55
CA GLY A 886 -28.11 -30.21 -13.00
C GLY A 886 -28.57 -28.86 -13.56
N THR A 887 -28.60 -27.80 -12.73
CA THR A 887 -28.87 -26.43 -13.18
C THR A 887 -27.60 -25.78 -13.68
N PHE A 888 -27.67 -25.21 -14.88
CA PHE A 888 -26.58 -24.48 -15.51
C PHE A 888 -27.06 -23.10 -15.99
N LEU A 889 -26.33 -22.05 -15.64
CA LEU A 889 -26.47 -20.72 -16.25
C LEU A 889 -25.20 -20.37 -17.01
N SER A 890 -25.31 -19.46 -17.98
CA SER A 890 -24.18 -19.05 -18.80
C SER A 890 -24.09 -17.54 -18.96
N LEU A 891 -22.86 -17.05 -18.79
CA LEU A 891 -22.43 -15.68 -18.94
C LEU A 891 -21.27 -15.58 -19.94
N LYS A 892 -20.97 -14.35 -20.36
CA LYS A 892 -19.75 -14.05 -21.14
C LYS A 892 -18.61 -13.72 -20.17
N GLY A 893 -17.46 -14.36 -20.33
CA GLY A 893 -16.28 -14.14 -19.48
C GLY A 893 -16.37 -14.80 -18.11
N ALA A 894 -15.25 -14.84 -17.38
CA ALA A 894 -15.13 -15.53 -16.10
C ALA A 894 -16.08 -14.98 -15.05
N VAL A 895 -16.72 -15.84 -14.25
CA VAL A 895 -17.60 -15.40 -13.17
C VAL A 895 -16.77 -14.87 -12.00
N LEU A 896 -17.11 -13.69 -11.49
CA LEU A 896 -16.36 -13.01 -10.43
C LEU A 896 -17.10 -13.07 -9.08
N THR A 897 -18.40 -12.80 -9.07
CA THR A 897 -19.16 -12.72 -7.83
C THR A 897 -20.63 -13.12 -8.00
N PHE A 898 -21.23 -13.52 -6.88
CA PHE A 898 -22.63 -13.89 -6.74
C PHE A 898 -23.26 -13.09 -5.61
N SER A 899 -24.56 -12.83 -5.72
CA SER A 899 -25.37 -12.31 -4.62
C SER A 899 -26.85 -12.66 -4.81
N CYS A 900 -27.66 -12.47 -3.78
CA CYS A 900 -29.09 -12.76 -3.81
C CYS A 900 -29.90 -11.68 -3.11
N MET A 901 -31.04 -11.32 -3.66
CA MET A 901 -32.02 -10.43 -3.05
C MET A 901 -33.36 -11.17 -2.88
N ASP A 902 -34.10 -10.82 -1.84
CA ASP A 902 -35.46 -11.32 -1.65
C ASP A 902 -36.49 -10.58 -2.53
N ARG A 903 -37.77 -10.96 -2.42
CA ARG A 903 -38.86 -10.32 -3.16
C ARG A 903 -39.04 -8.81 -2.86
N THR A 904 -38.60 -8.36 -1.69
CA THR A 904 -38.67 -6.94 -1.27
C THR A 904 -37.51 -6.11 -1.82
N GLY A 905 -36.50 -6.74 -2.40
CA GLY A 905 -35.26 -6.10 -2.81
C GLY A 905 -34.22 -5.99 -1.70
N SER A 906 -34.41 -6.67 -0.56
CA SER A 906 -33.42 -6.71 0.51
C SER A 906 -32.33 -7.71 0.18
N LEU A 907 -31.06 -7.35 0.45
CA LEU A 907 -29.92 -8.23 0.23
C LEU A 907 -29.97 -9.42 1.20
N MET A 908 -29.96 -10.64 0.67
CA MET A 908 -29.89 -11.86 1.46
C MET A 908 -28.44 -12.21 1.75
N GLN A 909 -28.01 -12.04 3.00
CA GLN A 909 -26.70 -12.53 3.42
C GLN A 909 -26.70 -14.07 3.52
N PRO A 910 -25.57 -14.73 3.21
CA PRO A 910 -25.40 -16.16 3.47
C PRO A 910 -25.69 -16.49 4.93
N PRO A 911 -26.36 -17.62 5.23
CA PRO A 911 -26.55 -18.05 6.60
C PRO A 911 -25.24 -18.14 7.38
N TYR A 912 -25.27 -17.66 8.61
CA TYR A 912 -24.13 -17.72 9.51
C TYR A 912 -24.50 -18.23 10.90
N GLU A 913 -23.50 -18.78 11.57
CA GLU A 913 -23.59 -19.13 12.98
C GLU A 913 -23.16 -17.94 13.84
N VAL A 914 -23.98 -17.56 14.82
CA VAL A 914 -23.60 -16.52 15.79
C VAL A 914 -22.50 -17.06 16.70
N TRP A 915 -21.38 -16.34 16.81
CA TRP A 915 -20.30 -16.73 17.70
C TRP A 915 -20.77 -16.81 19.16
N ARG A 916 -20.38 -17.89 19.85
CA ARG A 916 -20.55 -18.06 21.29
C ARG A 916 -19.22 -18.47 21.92
N ASP A 917 -19.03 -18.07 23.17
CA ASP A 917 -17.88 -18.54 23.96
C ASP A 917 -18.19 -19.94 24.52
N PRO A 918 -17.47 -21.00 24.12
CA PRO A 918 -17.71 -22.35 24.61
C PRO A 918 -17.47 -22.50 26.12
N ASN A 919 -16.72 -21.58 26.72
CA ASN A 919 -16.34 -21.65 28.14
C ASN A 919 -17.23 -20.79 29.06
N ASN A 920 -18.22 -20.08 28.51
CA ASN A 920 -19.12 -19.27 29.33
C ASN A 920 -20.12 -20.17 30.08
N THR A 921 -20.00 -20.19 31.41
CA THR A 921 -20.81 -21.04 32.32
C THR A 921 -22.16 -20.45 32.69
N ASP A 922 -22.42 -19.17 32.37
CA ASP A 922 -23.67 -18.47 32.73
C ASP A 922 -24.87 -18.85 31.84
N GLU A 923 -24.66 -19.55 30.72
CA GLU A 923 -25.77 -20.05 29.89
C GLU A 923 -26.17 -21.48 30.32
N ASN A 924 -27.41 -21.63 30.81
CA ASN A 924 -28.04 -22.92 31.10
C ASN A 924 -27.71 -23.99 30.04
N GLU A 925 -27.33 -25.21 30.45
CA GLU A 925 -26.95 -26.34 29.58
C GLU A 925 -27.93 -26.66 28.43
N LYS A 926 -29.18 -26.17 28.50
CA LYS A 926 -30.19 -26.31 27.43
C LYS A 926 -29.94 -25.41 26.20
N THR A 927 -28.99 -24.48 26.21
CA THR A 927 -28.71 -23.54 25.09
C THR A 927 -27.46 -23.86 24.26
N TRP A 928 -26.82 -25.03 24.42
CA TRP A 928 -25.71 -25.49 23.56
C TRP A 928 -26.06 -25.70 22.07
N LYS A 929 -27.31 -25.43 21.66
CA LYS A 929 -27.76 -25.51 20.25
C LYS A 929 -27.16 -24.37 19.41
N ARG A 930 -26.78 -24.69 18.17
CA ARG A 930 -26.20 -23.72 17.21
C ARG A 930 -27.26 -22.65 16.94
N LYS A 931 -26.90 -21.37 17.13
CA LYS A 931 -27.80 -20.26 16.81
C LYS A 931 -27.52 -19.82 15.39
N LEU A 932 -28.28 -20.36 14.46
CA LEU A 932 -28.21 -20.00 13.05
C LEU A 932 -29.09 -18.77 12.81
N VAL A 933 -28.54 -17.76 12.14
CA VAL A 933 -29.33 -16.66 11.59
C VAL A 933 -29.65 -17.01 10.14
N MET A 934 -30.93 -17.22 9.87
CA MET A 934 -31.46 -17.52 8.55
C MET A 934 -32.31 -16.34 8.10
N ASN A 935 -32.02 -15.80 6.93
CA ASN A 935 -32.75 -14.66 6.37
C ASN A 935 -33.88 -15.18 5.46
N TYR A 936 -35.03 -15.56 6.02
CA TYR A 936 -36.22 -15.90 5.23
C TYR A 936 -37.52 -15.34 5.84
N SER A 937 -38.43 -14.89 4.99
CA SER A 937 -39.81 -14.61 5.36
C SER A 937 -40.61 -15.92 5.37
N SER A 938 -40.87 -16.49 6.55
CA SER A 938 -41.71 -17.67 6.71
C SER A 938 -43.20 -17.32 6.61
N SER A 939 -43.72 -16.96 5.43
CA SER A 939 -45.17 -17.02 5.13
C SER A 939 -45.52 -16.46 3.75
N SER A 940 -45.67 -17.33 2.76
CA SER A 940 -46.79 -17.24 1.80
C SER A 940 -46.74 -18.44 0.85
N GLN A 941 -47.81 -19.22 0.81
CA GLN A 941 -48.05 -20.32 -0.13
C GLN A 941 -48.34 -19.84 -1.57
N GLU A 942 -47.82 -18.66 -1.96
CA GLU A 942 -48.08 -18.10 -3.29
C GLU A 942 -47.04 -18.56 -4.31
N MET A 943 -47.54 -19.06 -5.45
CA MET A 943 -46.76 -19.56 -6.56
C MET A 943 -46.21 -18.36 -7.37
N GLY A 944 -45.04 -17.85 -7.00
CA GLY A 944 -44.38 -16.69 -7.65
C GLY A 944 -42.85 -16.82 -7.67
N ASP A 945 -42.16 -15.83 -8.25
CA ASP A 945 -40.71 -15.71 -8.10
C ASP A 945 -40.38 -15.13 -6.71
N HIS A 946 -39.42 -15.73 -6.02
CA HIS A 946 -39.14 -15.46 -4.60
C HIS A 946 -37.79 -14.76 -4.37
N GLN A 947 -36.83 -14.98 -5.26
CA GLN A 947 -35.44 -14.53 -5.10
C GLN A 947 -34.89 -13.99 -6.42
N TYR A 948 -34.00 -13.00 -6.33
CA TYR A 948 -33.25 -12.45 -7.45
C TYR A 948 -31.76 -12.74 -7.27
N THR A 949 -31.21 -13.60 -8.11
CA THR A 949 -29.77 -13.92 -8.10
C THR A 949 -29.01 -12.99 -9.03
N ILE A 950 -28.04 -12.28 -8.48
CA ILE A 950 -27.13 -11.38 -9.19
C ILE A 950 -25.85 -12.14 -9.47
N ILE A 951 -25.43 -12.15 -10.74
CA ILE A 951 -24.20 -12.80 -11.18
C ILE A 951 -23.42 -11.80 -12.01
N CYS A 952 -22.20 -11.47 -11.58
CA CYS A 952 -21.29 -10.63 -12.34
C CYS A 952 -20.10 -11.45 -12.83
N SER A 953 -19.84 -11.37 -14.13
CA SER A 953 -18.65 -11.89 -14.78
C SER A 953 -17.73 -10.75 -15.23
N GLU A 954 -16.56 -11.09 -15.75
CA GLU A 954 -15.59 -10.15 -16.31
C GLU A 954 -16.14 -9.24 -17.43
N LYS A 955 -17.25 -9.63 -18.08
CA LYS A 955 -17.80 -8.91 -19.24
C LYS A 955 -19.22 -8.38 -19.02
N GLN A 956 -19.99 -8.98 -18.12
CA GLN A 956 -21.41 -8.67 -17.98
C GLN A 956 -21.95 -8.96 -16.58
N ALA A 957 -23.01 -8.28 -16.20
CA ALA A 957 -23.84 -8.62 -15.06
C ALA A 957 -25.20 -9.14 -15.54
N LYS A 958 -25.75 -10.10 -14.83
CA LYS A 958 -27.10 -10.63 -15.06
C LYS A 958 -27.85 -10.77 -13.74
N VAL A 959 -29.15 -10.51 -13.78
CA VAL A 959 -30.08 -10.82 -12.68
C VAL A 959 -31.06 -11.89 -13.14
N PHE A 960 -31.15 -12.96 -12.38
CA PHE A 960 -32.05 -14.08 -12.62
C PHE A 960 -33.12 -14.13 -11.54
N SER A 961 -34.35 -14.34 -11.95
CA SER A 961 -35.48 -14.65 -11.07
C SER A 961 -35.49 -16.13 -10.73
N LEU A 962 -35.62 -16.50 -9.46
CA LEU A 962 -35.76 -17.89 -9.00
C LEU A 962 -37.14 -18.12 -8.35
N PRO A 963 -37.75 -19.32 -8.53
CA PRO A 963 -37.18 -20.52 -9.17
C PRO A 963 -37.30 -20.57 -10.70
N SER A 964 -37.91 -19.59 -11.37
CA SER A 964 -38.15 -19.65 -12.82
C SER A 964 -36.89 -19.65 -13.69
N GLN A 965 -35.74 -19.25 -13.12
CA GLN A 965 -34.46 -19.03 -13.81
C GLN A 965 -34.56 -18.05 -14.98
N THR A 966 -35.52 -17.13 -14.91
CA THR A 966 -35.73 -16.13 -15.94
C THR A 966 -34.69 -15.03 -15.79
N CYS A 967 -33.88 -14.79 -16.82
CA CYS A 967 -32.97 -13.65 -16.83
C CYS A 967 -33.79 -12.37 -17.03
N LEU A 968 -33.86 -11.53 -16.00
CA LEU A 968 -34.65 -10.29 -16.00
C LEU A 968 -33.86 -9.12 -16.57
N TYR A 969 -32.61 -8.99 -16.12
CA TYR A 969 -31.73 -7.88 -16.48
C TYR A 969 -30.39 -8.41 -16.96
N VAL A 970 -29.84 -7.77 -17.99
CA VAL A 970 -28.51 -8.06 -18.54
C VAL A 970 -27.83 -6.73 -18.83
N HIS A 971 -26.62 -6.55 -18.30
CA HIS A 971 -25.78 -5.40 -18.60
C HIS A 971 -24.43 -5.88 -19.12
N ASN A 972 -24.07 -5.52 -20.36
CA ASN A 972 -22.73 -5.80 -20.91
C ASN A 972 -21.80 -4.65 -20.50
N ILE A 973 -21.00 -4.87 -19.45
CA ILE A 973 -20.21 -3.83 -18.78
C ILE A 973 -19.05 -3.37 -19.69
N THR A 974 -18.40 -4.30 -20.36
CA THR A 974 -17.28 -3.98 -21.27
C THR A 974 -17.11 -5.02 -22.37
N GLU A 975 -16.84 -4.55 -23.59
CA GLU A 975 -16.53 -5.41 -24.74
C GLU A 975 -15.02 -5.60 -24.94
N THR A 976 -14.24 -4.51 -24.75
CA THR A 976 -12.80 -4.44 -25.05
C THR A 976 -11.89 -4.63 -23.85
N SER A 977 -12.42 -4.51 -22.63
CA SER A 977 -11.69 -4.69 -21.37
C SER A 977 -12.31 -5.83 -20.55
N PHE A 978 -11.98 -5.94 -19.28
CA PHE A 978 -12.56 -6.90 -18.35
C PHE A 978 -12.63 -6.30 -16.94
N ILE A 979 -13.53 -6.83 -16.12
CA ILE A 979 -13.68 -6.46 -14.71
C ILE A 979 -12.63 -7.21 -13.89
N LEU A 980 -11.94 -6.51 -12.99
CA LEU A 980 -10.95 -7.07 -12.08
C LEU A 980 -11.58 -7.50 -10.76
N GLN A 981 -12.48 -6.67 -10.22
CA GLN A 981 -13.18 -6.91 -8.96
C GLN A 981 -14.63 -6.48 -9.09
N ALA A 982 -15.54 -7.30 -8.59
CA ALA A 982 -16.95 -6.98 -8.51
C ALA A 982 -17.52 -7.48 -7.18
N ASP A 983 -18.28 -6.64 -6.50
CA ASP A 983 -18.91 -6.95 -5.22
C ASP A 983 -20.30 -6.32 -5.18
N VAL A 984 -21.25 -7.03 -4.56
CA VAL A 984 -22.55 -6.46 -4.21
C VAL A 984 -22.45 -5.90 -2.80
N VAL A 985 -22.65 -4.59 -2.69
CA VAL A 985 -22.43 -3.81 -1.46
C VAL A 985 -23.73 -3.18 -1.00
N VAL A 986 -23.87 -2.99 0.31
CA VAL A 986 -24.99 -2.26 0.92
C VAL A 986 -24.54 -0.83 1.23
N MET A 987 -25.37 0.14 0.85
CA MET A 987 -25.18 1.56 1.16
C MET A 987 -26.56 2.22 1.31
N CYS A 988 -26.75 3.07 2.32
CA CYS A 988 -28.05 3.72 2.58
C CYS A 988 -29.22 2.71 2.68
N ASN A 989 -29.01 1.57 3.34
CA ASN A 989 -29.98 0.46 3.44
C ASN A 989 -30.43 -0.11 2.09
N SER A 990 -29.63 -0.02 1.04
CA SER A 990 -29.96 -0.53 -0.29
C SER A 990 -28.74 -1.14 -0.97
N ALA A 991 -28.98 -2.17 -1.78
CA ALA A 991 -27.90 -2.92 -2.44
C ALA A 991 -27.57 -2.33 -3.81
N CYS A 992 -26.29 -2.35 -4.18
CA CYS A 992 -25.84 -2.02 -5.53
C CYS A 992 -24.65 -2.89 -5.93
N LEU A 993 -24.41 -3.03 -7.24
CA LEU A 993 -23.27 -3.76 -7.78
C LEU A 993 -22.14 -2.78 -8.08
N ALA A 994 -21.02 -2.94 -7.37
CA ALA A 994 -19.79 -2.19 -7.60
C ALA A 994 -18.81 -3.00 -8.46
N CYS A 995 -18.18 -2.36 -9.44
CA CYS A 995 -17.25 -3.00 -10.37
C CYS A 995 -16.01 -2.12 -10.56
N PHE A 996 -14.83 -2.73 -10.54
CA PHE A 996 -13.56 -2.10 -10.93
C PHE A 996 -13.02 -2.78 -12.18
N CYS A 997 -12.87 -2.01 -13.26
CA CYS A 997 -12.45 -2.50 -14.57
C CYS A 997 -10.94 -2.36 -14.80
N ALA A 998 -10.35 -3.25 -15.59
CA ALA A 998 -8.93 -3.23 -15.93
C ALA A 998 -8.49 -1.98 -16.72
N ASN A 999 -9.43 -1.32 -17.40
CA ASN A 999 -9.20 -0.02 -18.03
C ASN A 999 -9.18 1.16 -17.03
N GLY A 1000 -9.42 0.91 -15.74
CA GLY A 1000 -9.36 1.89 -14.66
C GLY A 1000 -10.70 2.51 -14.25
N HIS A 1001 -11.80 2.08 -14.84
CA HIS A 1001 -13.13 2.55 -14.49
C HIS A 1001 -13.65 1.92 -13.19
N ILE A 1002 -14.27 2.73 -12.33
CA ILE A 1002 -15.12 2.26 -11.25
C ILE A 1002 -16.56 2.54 -11.67
N MET A 1003 -17.37 1.48 -11.70
CA MET A 1003 -18.77 1.52 -12.12
C MET A 1003 -19.66 1.03 -10.98
N ILE A 1004 -20.74 1.75 -10.70
CA ILE A 1004 -21.78 1.34 -9.76
C ILE A 1004 -23.09 1.21 -10.52
N MET A 1005 -23.79 0.09 -10.35
CA MET A 1005 -25.09 -0.19 -10.97
C MET A 1005 -26.15 -0.44 -9.91
N SER A 1006 -27.37 0.03 -10.17
CA SER A 1006 -28.53 -0.25 -9.32
C SER A 1006 -28.90 -1.72 -9.39
N LEU A 1007 -29.53 -2.22 -8.33
CA LEU A 1007 -30.11 -3.55 -8.28
C LEU A 1007 -31.61 -3.45 -7.97
N PRO A 1008 -32.45 -4.31 -8.58
CA PRO A 1008 -32.07 -5.38 -9.52
C PRO A 1008 -31.88 -4.93 -10.99
N SER A 1009 -32.21 -3.70 -11.37
CA SER A 1009 -32.35 -3.29 -12.79
C SER A 1009 -31.04 -3.13 -13.56
N LEU A 1010 -29.87 -3.21 -12.89
CA LEU A 1010 -28.54 -3.01 -13.48
C LEU A 1010 -28.39 -1.67 -14.22
N ARG A 1011 -29.03 -0.62 -13.69
CA ARG A 1011 -28.95 0.74 -14.24
C ARG A 1011 -27.65 1.40 -13.78
N PRO A 1012 -26.77 1.89 -14.66
CA PRO A 1012 -25.57 2.60 -14.23
C PRO A 1012 -25.91 3.85 -13.43
N MET A 1013 -25.32 3.99 -12.24
CA MET A 1013 -25.46 5.15 -11.35
C MET A 1013 -24.18 5.97 -11.25
N LEU A 1014 -23.01 5.30 -11.36
CA LEU A 1014 -21.69 5.90 -11.39
C LEU A 1014 -20.84 5.19 -12.45
N ASP A 1015 -20.09 5.96 -13.23
CA ASP A 1015 -19.03 5.45 -14.12
C ASP A 1015 -17.92 6.50 -14.20
N VAL A 1016 -16.79 6.22 -13.54
CA VAL A 1016 -15.66 7.16 -13.44
C VAL A 1016 -14.37 6.46 -13.84
N ASN A 1017 -13.64 7.05 -14.79
CA ASN A 1017 -12.25 6.69 -15.06
C ASN A 1017 -11.36 7.18 -13.90
N TYR A 1018 -11.10 6.29 -12.94
CA TYR A 1018 -10.47 6.64 -11.68
C TYR A 1018 -8.95 6.43 -11.71
N LEU A 1019 -8.51 5.24 -12.12
CA LEU A 1019 -7.12 4.83 -12.01
C LEU A 1019 -6.77 3.85 -13.14
N PRO A 1020 -6.06 4.28 -14.20
CA PRO A 1020 -5.57 3.33 -15.18
C PRO A 1020 -4.70 2.28 -14.46
N LEU A 1021 -4.92 0.99 -14.75
CA LEU A 1021 -4.17 -0.09 -14.11
C LEU A 1021 -2.70 -0.06 -14.56
N THR A 1022 -1.85 0.57 -13.76
CA THR A 1022 -0.40 0.65 -14.01
C THR A 1022 0.39 -0.42 -13.28
N ASP A 1023 -0.20 -1.04 -12.25
CA ASP A 1023 0.46 -1.99 -11.36
C ASP A 1023 -0.50 -3.13 -11.01
N MET A 1024 -0.09 -4.37 -11.31
CA MET A 1024 -0.87 -5.59 -11.02
C MET A 1024 -1.12 -5.82 -9.52
N ARG A 1025 -0.38 -5.13 -8.63
CA ARG A 1025 -0.65 -5.14 -7.19
C ARG A 1025 -2.03 -4.60 -6.85
N ILE A 1026 -2.48 -3.58 -7.59
CA ILE A 1026 -3.80 -2.98 -7.41
C ILE A 1026 -4.87 -4.04 -7.66
N ALA A 1027 -4.75 -4.81 -8.75
CA ALA A 1027 -5.72 -5.85 -9.10
C ALA A 1027 -5.88 -6.95 -8.03
N ARG A 1028 -4.90 -7.18 -7.15
CA ARG A 1028 -4.96 -8.21 -6.09
C ARG A 1028 -5.38 -7.66 -4.72
N THR A 1029 -5.34 -6.35 -4.55
CA THR A 1029 -5.56 -5.68 -3.26
C THR A 1029 -6.73 -4.72 -3.30
N PHE A 1030 -7.34 -4.52 -4.46
CA PHE A 1030 -8.55 -3.73 -4.59
C PHE A 1030 -9.72 -4.50 -3.99
N CYS A 1031 -10.41 -3.92 -3.01
CA CYS A 1031 -11.65 -4.48 -2.48
C CYS A 1031 -12.68 -3.37 -2.24
N PHE A 1032 -13.94 -3.68 -2.55
CA PHE A 1032 -15.08 -2.90 -2.13
C PHE A 1032 -15.55 -3.39 -0.75
N THR A 1033 -16.24 -2.52 -0.03
CA THR A 1033 -16.97 -2.89 1.18
C THR A 1033 -18.27 -2.07 1.26
N ASN A 1034 -19.08 -2.37 2.27
CA ASN A 1034 -20.33 -1.66 2.53
C ASN A 1034 -20.09 -0.16 2.81
N GLU A 1035 -21.19 0.61 2.91
CA GLU A 1035 -21.17 2.04 3.19
C GLU A 1035 -20.39 2.88 2.16
N GLY A 1036 -20.32 2.38 0.93
CA GLY A 1036 -19.74 3.11 -0.18
C GLY A 1036 -18.22 3.22 -0.14
N GLN A 1037 -17.51 2.29 0.49
CA GLN A 1037 -16.07 2.38 0.68
C GLN A 1037 -15.29 1.34 -0.14
N ALA A 1038 -14.03 1.65 -0.44
CA ALA A 1038 -13.09 0.72 -1.05
C ALA A 1038 -11.64 1.04 -0.64
N LEU A 1039 -10.74 0.09 -0.85
CA LEU A 1039 -9.30 0.31 -0.67
C LEU A 1039 -8.49 -0.44 -1.72
N TYR A 1040 -7.23 -0.04 -1.86
CA TYR A 1040 -6.23 -0.76 -2.64
C TYR A 1040 -4.82 -0.39 -2.20
N LEU A 1041 -3.84 -1.22 -2.54
CA LEU A 1041 -2.44 -0.94 -2.26
C LEU A 1041 -1.82 -0.10 -3.39
N VAL A 1042 -1.66 1.21 -3.16
CA VAL A 1042 -1.21 2.19 -4.18
C VAL A 1042 0.29 2.11 -4.45
N SER A 1043 1.08 1.69 -3.47
CA SER A 1043 2.53 1.46 -3.56
C SER A 1043 2.89 0.22 -2.74
N PRO A 1044 4.09 -0.37 -2.83
CA PRO A 1044 4.45 -1.52 -1.98
C PRO A 1044 4.32 -1.27 -0.47
N THR A 1045 4.25 0.00 -0.05
CA THR A 1045 4.30 0.41 1.36
C THR A 1045 3.09 1.21 1.82
N GLU A 1046 2.13 1.51 0.93
CA GLU A 1046 0.99 2.38 1.24
C GLU A 1046 -0.35 1.82 0.77
N ILE A 1047 -1.33 1.86 1.66
CA ILE A 1047 -2.74 1.58 1.37
C ILE A 1047 -3.46 2.91 1.11
N GLN A 1048 -4.20 2.98 0.00
CA GLN A 1048 -5.10 4.08 -0.29
C GLN A 1048 -6.54 3.63 -0.03
N ARG A 1049 -7.25 4.34 0.85
CA ARG A 1049 -8.71 4.23 0.99
C ARG A 1049 -9.41 5.25 0.10
N LEU A 1050 -10.60 4.90 -0.37
CA LEU A 1050 -11.48 5.77 -1.13
C LEU A 1050 -12.92 5.53 -0.72
N THR A 1051 -13.76 6.51 -0.99
CA THR A 1051 -15.22 6.38 -0.89
C THR A 1051 -15.83 6.75 -2.22
N TYR A 1052 -16.96 6.12 -2.53
CA TYR A 1052 -17.86 6.46 -3.61
C TYR A 1052 -19.24 6.90 -3.08
N SER A 1053 -19.37 7.13 -1.77
CA SER A 1053 -20.56 7.72 -1.12
C SER A 1053 -20.46 9.26 -1.12
N GLN A 1054 -21.51 9.91 -1.64
CA GLN A 1054 -21.65 11.38 -1.62
C GLN A 1054 -21.62 11.92 -0.18
N GLU A 1055 -22.39 11.31 0.73
CA GLU A 1055 -22.46 11.71 2.14
C GLU A 1055 -21.08 11.69 2.80
N MET A 1056 -20.30 10.65 2.55
CA MET A 1056 -18.96 10.52 3.10
C MET A 1056 -17.99 11.54 2.48
N CYS A 1057 -18.11 11.83 1.17
CA CYS A 1057 -17.33 12.89 0.54
C CYS A 1057 -17.67 14.28 1.09
N ASP A 1058 -18.93 14.55 1.43
CA ASP A 1058 -19.36 15.81 2.04
C ASP A 1058 -18.83 15.97 3.48
N ASN A 1059 -18.83 14.87 4.25
CA ASN A 1059 -18.37 14.85 5.65
C ASN A 1059 -16.85 14.63 5.81
N ILE A 1060 -16.10 14.42 4.72
CA ILE A 1060 -14.67 14.07 4.77
C ILE A 1060 -13.83 15.09 5.52
N GLN A 1061 -14.18 16.36 5.38
CA GLN A 1061 -13.47 17.45 6.03
C GLN A 1061 -13.60 17.33 7.54
N ASP A 1062 -14.73 16.89 8.07
CA ASP A 1062 -14.94 16.76 9.52
C ASP A 1062 -14.17 15.57 10.11
N MET A 1063 -13.97 14.51 9.32
CA MET A 1063 -13.24 13.30 9.74
C MET A 1063 -11.71 13.47 9.76
N LEU A 1064 -11.17 14.42 8.99
CA LEU A 1064 -9.73 14.68 8.96
C LEU A 1064 -9.28 15.47 10.19
N GLY A 1065 -8.05 15.20 10.66
CA GLY A 1065 -7.39 15.99 11.69
C GLY A 1065 -6.94 17.36 11.20
N ASP A 1066 -6.88 18.32 12.12
CA ASP A 1066 -6.30 19.64 11.90
C ASP A 1066 -4.77 19.56 12.01
N LEU A 1067 -4.08 19.97 10.94
CA LEU A 1067 -2.62 20.00 10.90
C LEU A 1067 -2.03 21.16 11.72
N PHE A 1068 -2.72 22.29 11.72
CA PHE A 1068 -2.27 23.53 12.34
C PHE A 1068 -3.23 23.93 13.44
N THR A 1069 -2.70 24.14 14.64
CA THR A 1069 -3.46 24.67 15.77
C THR A 1069 -2.83 25.98 16.24
N PRO A 1070 -3.62 26.96 16.72
CA PRO A 1070 -3.04 28.18 17.28
C PRO A 1070 -2.22 27.86 18.53
N ILE A 1071 -0.88 27.88 18.37
CA ILE A 1071 0.09 27.70 19.45
C ILE A 1071 0.88 28.99 19.56
N GLU A 1072 1.04 29.49 20.77
CA GLU A 1072 1.88 30.66 21.02
C GLU A 1072 3.34 30.29 20.75
N THR A 1073 4.01 31.06 19.90
CA THR A 1073 5.44 30.91 19.69
C THR A 1073 6.16 31.15 21.02
N PRO A 1074 7.04 30.26 21.48
CA PRO A 1074 7.82 30.50 22.69
C PRO A 1074 8.53 31.85 22.64
N GLU A 1075 8.54 32.59 23.74
CA GLU A 1075 9.30 33.84 23.84
C GLU A 1075 10.81 33.54 23.80
N ALA A 1076 11.57 34.38 23.10
CA ALA A 1076 13.03 34.32 23.16
C ALA A 1076 13.52 34.62 24.59
N GLN A 1077 14.57 33.93 25.03
CA GLN A 1077 15.18 34.13 26.33
C GLN A 1077 15.63 35.58 26.49
N ASN A 1078 15.06 36.26 27.50
CA ASN A 1078 15.37 37.64 27.84
C ASN A 1078 16.89 37.85 28.01
N ARG A 1079 17.52 38.53 27.03
CA ARG A 1079 18.85 39.10 27.22
C ARG A 1079 18.68 40.28 28.16
N GLY A 1080 19.28 40.18 29.36
CA GLY A 1080 19.09 41.15 30.45
C GLY A 1080 19.02 42.60 29.98
N PHE A 1081 18.05 43.35 30.52
CA PHE A 1081 17.67 44.74 30.24
C PHE A 1081 18.83 45.69 29.87
N LEU A 1082 19.99 45.54 30.53
CA LEU A 1082 21.18 46.37 30.29
C LEU A 1082 21.80 46.19 28.88
N LYS A 1083 21.61 45.05 28.21
CA LYS A 1083 22.13 44.85 26.84
C LYS A 1083 21.29 45.58 25.79
N GLY A 1084 20.00 45.83 26.08
CA GLY A 1084 19.13 46.67 25.25
C GLY A 1084 19.36 48.17 25.47
N LEU A 1085 19.76 48.58 26.68
CA LEU A 1085 20.01 49.99 27.02
C LEU A 1085 21.43 50.49 26.67
N PHE A 1086 22.44 49.62 26.72
CA PHE A 1086 23.84 49.98 26.40
C PHE A 1086 24.36 49.35 25.11
N GLY A 1087 23.64 48.37 24.54
CA GLY A 1087 23.90 47.86 23.20
C GLY A 1087 23.35 48.85 22.19
N GLY A 1088 24.23 49.73 21.69
CA GLY A 1088 23.87 50.89 20.90
C GLY A 1088 22.88 50.63 19.77
N SER A 1089 22.21 51.71 19.39
CA SER A 1089 21.38 51.93 18.20
C SER A 1089 21.95 51.26 16.93
N GLY A 1090 21.83 49.95 16.84
CA GLY A 1090 22.05 49.22 15.62
C GLY A 1090 20.84 49.52 14.75
N GLN A 1091 21.07 50.20 13.63
CA GLN A 1091 20.07 50.27 12.56
C GLN A 1091 19.46 48.87 12.39
N THR A 1092 18.16 48.75 12.62
CA THR A 1092 17.39 47.55 12.32
C THR A 1092 17.75 47.15 10.90
N PHE A 1093 18.28 45.95 10.71
CA PHE A 1093 18.63 45.46 9.38
C PHE A 1093 17.31 45.22 8.63
N ASP A 1094 16.92 46.16 7.79
CA ASP A 1094 15.74 46.01 6.97
C ASP A 1094 16.06 45.21 5.70
N ARG A 1095 15.65 43.94 5.69
CA ARG A 1095 15.79 43.06 4.52
C ARG A 1095 14.96 43.54 3.34
N GLU A 1096 13.85 44.24 3.58
CA GLU A 1096 13.01 44.80 2.52
C GLU A 1096 13.77 45.92 1.78
N GLU A 1097 14.51 46.76 2.50
CA GLU A 1097 15.38 47.77 1.88
C GLU A 1097 16.47 47.13 1.03
N LEU A 1098 16.96 45.94 1.36
CA LEU A 1098 18.04 45.30 0.61
C LEU A 1098 17.56 44.47 -0.58
N PHE A 1099 16.50 43.68 -0.38
CA PHE A 1099 16.01 42.67 -1.31
C PHE A 1099 14.73 43.09 -2.03
N GLY A 1100 14.02 44.09 -1.51
CA GLY A 1100 12.80 44.62 -2.11
C GLY A 1100 13.06 45.23 -3.50
N GLU A 1101 12.01 45.27 -4.30
CA GLU A 1101 12.07 45.68 -5.70
C GLU A 1101 12.66 47.09 -5.88
N ALA A 1102 12.42 48.00 -4.92
CA ALA A 1102 12.89 49.38 -4.97
C ALA A 1102 14.43 49.48 -5.03
N SER A 1103 15.14 48.63 -4.29
CA SER A 1103 16.60 48.69 -4.15
C SER A 1103 17.32 47.63 -4.96
N ALA A 1104 16.74 46.42 -5.05
CA ALA A 1104 17.33 45.29 -5.75
C ALA A 1104 16.93 45.25 -7.23
N GLY A 1105 15.86 45.95 -7.62
CA GLY A 1105 15.23 45.83 -8.93
C GLY A 1105 14.46 44.51 -9.08
N LYS A 1106 13.87 44.32 -10.28
CA LYS A 1106 13.19 43.07 -10.63
C LYS A 1106 14.19 42.00 -11.07
N ALA A 1107 14.01 40.79 -10.57
CA ALA A 1107 14.68 39.63 -11.15
C ALA A 1107 14.30 39.43 -12.62
N SER A 1108 15.19 38.77 -13.36
CA SER A 1108 14.92 38.44 -14.76
C SER A 1108 13.74 37.47 -14.86
N ARG A 1109 12.70 37.86 -15.61
CA ARG A 1109 11.56 36.97 -15.92
C ARG A 1109 11.96 35.68 -16.66
N SER A 1110 13.15 35.64 -17.25
CA SER A 1110 13.67 34.45 -17.92
C SER A 1110 14.37 33.46 -16.98
N LEU A 1111 14.66 33.87 -15.75
CA LEU A 1111 15.31 33.03 -14.74
C LEU A 1111 14.29 32.13 -14.04
N ALA A 1112 13.19 32.69 -13.56
CA ALA A 1112 12.09 31.93 -12.98
C ALA A 1112 10.72 32.51 -13.34
N GLN A 1113 9.71 31.65 -13.31
CA GLN A 1113 8.33 31.96 -13.63
C GLN A 1113 7.43 31.69 -12.41
N HIS A 1114 6.70 32.72 -11.97
CA HIS A 1114 5.65 32.59 -10.96
C HIS A 1114 4.39 31.97 -11.57
N ILE A 1115 3.82 31.01 -10.85
CA ILE A 1115 2.60 30.28 -11.22
C ILE A 1115 1.66 30.32 -10.00
N PRO A 1116 0.54 31.05 -10.07
CA PRO A 1116 -0.48 31.01 -9.01
C PRO A 1116 -1.03 29.59 -8.84
N GLY A 1117 -1.12 29.11 -7.60
CA GLY A 1117 -1.67 27.80 -7.30
C GLY A 1117 -3.20 27.77 -7.36
N PRO A 1118 -3.83 26.59 -7.50
CA PRO A 1118 -5.28 26.46 -7.51
C PRO A 1118 -5.93 26.97 -6.20
N GLY A 1119 -5.24 26.77 -5.07
CA GLY A 1119 -5.65 27.30 -3.77
C GLY A 1119 -5.63 28.82 -3.69
N SER A 1120 -5.04 29.53 -4.66
CA SER A 1120 -5.07 30.99 -4.70
C SER A 1120 -6.49 31.51 -4.94
N ILE A 1121 -7.36 30.83 -5.69
CA ILE A 1121 -8.72 31.32 -6.02
C ILE A 1121 -9.72 31.06 -4.88
N GLU A 1122 -9.66 29.90 -4.24
CA GLU A 1122 -10.46 29.60 -3.03
C GLU A 1122 -9.89 30.32 -1.81
N GLY A 1123 -8.56 30.42 -1.72
CA GLY A 1123 -7.87 31.34 -0.81
C GLY A 1123 -8.24 32.79 -1.07
N MET A 1124 -8.50 33.22 -2.32
CA MET A 1124 -9.06 34.53 -2.66
C MET A 1124 -10.51 34.66 -2.18
N LYS A 1125 -11.31 33.61 -2.11
CA LYS A 1125 -12.66 33.71 -1.50
C LYS A 1125 -12.59 33.78 0.02
N GLY A 1126 -11.62 33.10 0.64
CA GLY A 1126 -11.33 33.22 2.07
C GLY A 1126 -10.57 34.50 2.46
N ALA A 1127 -9.83 35.12 1.53
CA ALA A 1127 -8.91 36.23 1.80
C ALA A 1127 -9.21 37.53 1.04
N ALA A 1128 -9.95 37.50 -0.07
CA ALA A 1128 -10.33 38.66 -0.88
C ALA A 1128 -11.75 39.17 -0.60
N GLY A 1129 -12.18 39.06 0.64
CA GLY A 1129 -13.01 40.12 1.21
C GLY A 1129 -12.11 41.36 1.39
N GLY A 1130 -11.94 42.16 0.35
CA GLY A 1130 -11.21 43.44 0.45
C GLY A 1130 -11.81 44.31 1.56
N VAL A 1131 -10.97 44.89 2.42
CA VAL A 1131 -11.25 45.73 3.64
C VAL A 1131 -12.27 45.14 4.62
N MET A 1132 -13.45 44.73 4.15
CA MET A 1132 -14.50 44.08 4.90
C MET A 1132 -14.14 42.67 5.37
N GLY A 1133 -13.36 41.89 4.61
CA GLY A 1133 -12.87 40.57 5.05
C GLY A 1133 -11.71 40.67 6.05
N GLU A 1134 -10.88 41.71 5.98
CA GLU A 1134 -9.95 42.05 7.07
C GLU A 1134 -10.69 42.47 8.33
N LEU A 1135 -11.75 43.28 8.21
CA LEU A 1135 -12.57 43.66 9.37
C LEU A 1135 -13.31 42.46 9.98
N THR A 1136 -13.81 41.53 9.17
CA THR A 1136 -14.43 40.28 9.66
C THR A 1136 -13.39 39.37 10.34
N ARG A 1137 -12.18 39.22 9.77
CA ARG A 1137 -11.09 38.48 10.43
C ARG A 1137 -10.67 39.14 11.74
N ALA A 1138 -10.53 40.47 11.75
CA ALA A 1138 -10.23 41.22 12.96
C ALA A 1138 -11.34 41.07 14.01
N ARG A 1139 -12.61 41.02 13.60
CA ARG A 1139 -13.75 40.78 14.49
C ARG A 1139 -13.77 39.36 15.04
N ILE A 1140 -13.57 38.34 14.21
CA ILE A 1140 -13.48 36.94 14.67
C ILE A 1140 -12.29 36.79 15.64
N ALA A 1141 -11.14 37.36 15.32
CA ALA A 1141 -9.98 37.36 16.20
C ALA A 1141 -10.25 38.13 17.52
N LEU A 1142 -11.06 39.20 17.49
CA LEU A 1142 -11.50 39.93 18.68
C LEU A 1142 -12.47 39.12 19.53
N ASP A 1143 -13.45 38.44 18.92
CA ASP A 1143 -14.40 37.57 19.62
C ASP A 1143 -13.69 36.35 20.23
N GLU A 1144 -12.76 35.72 19.48
CA GLU A 1144 -11.94 34.62 19.97
C GLU A 1144 -11.01 35.08 21.10
N ARG A 1145 -10.37 36.25 20.96
CA ARG A 1145 -9.59 36.87 22.04
C ARG A 1145 -10.48 37.17 23.25
N GLY A 1146 -11.72 37.63 23.06
CA GLY A 1146 -12.69 37.86 24.12
C GLY A 1146 -13.05 36.58 24.89
N GLN A 1147 -13.29 35.49 24.17
CA GLN A 1147 -13.54 34.17 24.78
C GLN A 1147 -12.31 33.66 25.55
N ARG A 1148 -11.11 33.75 24.95
CA ARG A 1148 -9.85 33.35 25.61
C ARG A 1148 -9.54 34.21 26.84
N LEU A 1149 -9.85 35.50 26.81
CA LEU A 1149 -9.74 36.38 27.98
C LEU A 1149 -10.73 35.97 29.08
N GLY A 1150 -11.96 35.59 28.73
CA GLY A 1150 -12.94 35.03 29.67
C GLY A 1150 -12.48 33.71 30.30
N GLU A 1151 -11.95 32.78 29.50
CA GLU A 1151 -11.35 31.54 29.99
C GLU A 1151 -10.13 31.79 30.89
N LEU A 1152 -9.31 32.78 30.56
CA LEU A 1152 -8.16 33.18 31.38
C LEU A 1152 -8.62 33.78 32.71
N GLU A 1153 -9.67 34.60 32.70
CA GLU A 1153 -10.28 35.16 33.92
C GLU A 1153 -10.84 34.04 34.81
N GLU A 1154 -11.55 33.07 34.25
CA GLU A 1154 -12.08 31.91 34.96
C GLU A 1154 -10.96 31.01 35.52
N LYS A 1155 -9.93 30.72 34.72
CA LYS A 1155 -8.74 29.97 35.19
C LYS A 1155 -7.98 30.72 36.27
N THR A 1156 -7.84 32.03 36.14
CA THR A 1156 -7.16 32.87 37.15
C THR A 1156 -7.96 32.91 38.45
N ALA A 1157 -9.29 33.01 38.37
CA ALA A 1157 -10.17 32.91 39.54
C ALA A 1157 -10.10 31.51 40.19
N GLY A 1158 -10.09 30.43 39.38
CA GLY A 1158 -9.90 29.07 39.87
C GLY A 1158 -8.53 28.87 40.53
N MET A 1159 -7.47 29.46 39.97
CA MET A 1159 -6.12 29.42 40.54
C MET A 1159 -6.04 30.22 41.84
N MET A 1160 -6.69 31.38 41.91
CA MET A 1160 -6.76 32.20 43.12
C MET A 1160 -7.51 31.45 44.24
N THR A 1161 -8.65 30.83 43.92
CA THR A 1161 -9.41 29.98 44.85
C THR A 1161 -8.58 28.77 45.31
N SER A 1162 -7.84 28.12 44.41
CA SER A 1162 -6.96 27.01 44.75
C SER A 1162 -5.80 27.44 45.63
N ALA A 1163 -5.21 28.61 45.37
CA ALA A 1163 -4.14 29.18 46.16
C ALA A 1163 -4.61 29.58 47.57
N GLU A 1164 -5.81 30.15 47.69
CA GLU A 1164 -6.44 30.44 48.98
C GLU A 1164 -6.73 29.15 49.76
N ALA A 1165 -7.29 28.14 49.11
CA ALA A 1165 -7.52 26.83 49.71
C ALA A 1165 -6.23 26.16 50.17
N PHE A 1166 -5.17 26.20 49.34
CA PHE A 1166 -3.85 25.70 49.69
C PHE A 1166 -3.24 26.47 50.85
N SER A 1167 -3.30 27.80 50.84
CA SER A 1167 -2.80 28.66 51.92
C SER A 1167 -3.51 28.35 53.24
N LYS A 1168 -4.84 28.19 53.21
CA LYS A 1168 -5.63 27.80 54.38
C LYS A 1168 -5.25 26.42 54.89
N HIS A 1169 -5.12 25.43 54.00
CA HIS A 1169 -4.73 24.07 54.38
C HIS A 1169 -3.29 24.02 54.94
N ALA A 1170 -2.36 24.77 54.36
CA ALA A 1170 -0.99 24.92 54.87
C ALA A 1170 -0.98 25.63 56.23
N HIS A 1171 -1.84 26.62 56.45
CA HIS A 1171 -1.98 27.29 57.74
C HIS A 1171 -2.57 26.37 58.81
N GLU A 1172 -3.61 25.60 58.49
CA GLU A 1172 -4.18 24.58 59.39
C GLU A 1172 -3.16 23.50 59.73
N LEU A 1173 -2.39 23.04 58.74
CA LEU A 1173 -1.30 22.10 58.95
C LEU A 1173 -0.24 22.69 59.88
N MET A 1174 0.18 23.93 59.64
CA MET A 1174 1.13 24.65 60.50
C MET A 1174 0.60 24.78 61.93
N LEU A 1175 -0.66 25.15 62.14
CA LEU A 1175 -1.27 25.20 63.48
C LEU A 1175 -1.29 23.83 64.16
N LYS A 1176 -1.60 22.76 63.41
CA LYS A 1176 -1.60 21.38 63.92
C LYS A 1176 -0.20 20.93 64.35
N TYR A 1177 0.85 21.41 63.71
CA TYR A 1177 2.24 21.10 64.05
C TYR A 1177 2.89 22.10 65.01
N LYS A 1178 2.32 23.29 65.19
CA LYS A 1178 2.87 24.35 66.04
C LYS A 1178 3.14 23.89 67.47
N ASP A 1179 2.25 23.05 68.01
CA ASP A 1179 2.36 22.54 69.38
C ASP A 1179 2.96 21.13 69.46
N LYS A 1180 3.29 20.51 68.31
CA LYS A 1180 3.97 19.21 68.29
C LYS A 1180 5.45 19.40 68.59
N LYS A 1181 5.87 18.91 69.75
CA LYS A 1181 7.28 18.87 70.12
C LYS A 1181 8.00 17.80 69.31
N TRP A 1182 9.25 18.08 68.94
CA TRP A 1182 10.08 17.29 68.02
C TRP A 1182 10.18 15.78 68.33
N TYR A 1183 9.93 15.36 69.57
CA TYR A 1183 9.94 13.96 70.00
C TYR A 1183 8.63 13.20 69.74
N GLN A 1184 7.62 13.84 69.13
CA GLN A 1184 6.36 13.19 68.69
C GLN A 1184 6.37 12.77 67.22
N PHE A 1185 7.51 12.92 66.53
CA PHE A 1185 7.81 12.27 65.25
C PHE A 1185 8.54 10.96 65.53
#